data_AF-A0AAV4PJI4-F1
#
_entry.id   AF-A0AAV4PJI4-F1
#
_cell.length_a   1.000
_cell.length_b   1.000
_cell.length_c   1.000
_cell.angle_alpha   90.00
_cell.angle_beta   90.00
_cell.angle_gamma   90.00
#
_symmetry.space_group_name_H-M   'P 1'
#
loop_
_entity.id
_entity.type
_entity.pdbx_description
1 polymer ?
#
loop_
_entity_poly.entity_id
_entity_poly.type
_entity_poly.pdbx_seq_one_letter_code
_entity_poly.pdbx_strand_id
1 'polypeptide(L)'
;MNSPSISDFGDLSRLGDDFSFDTSTPVAKKKLKRTEHSMLNACNITSEFNNDNLLDDLFPVYLPNLELDTFAEEENHTSLSKNVNNSGLLFPEDDAEITVDKDQNNEKDLLKNGQSQVVKSQSSEFFKENGVNQESFLLSPIPKPSNCSPVSSNSISQAIIEKLKHNVSSSPKASISRQAKRTSLLFALDEAQKLHEQLSQTSVGPFFGLPSKMSELLLNHKGIDELYQWQNECLMLPAVKQKRNLIYSLPTSGGKTLVAEILIIRELLCYFKDAILVLPYISLVQEKVRGLAPFAVDLDFVIEECAGIKGTIPPRKRRKRHVLYVCTIEKAHSLVNSMIEAKRMDEIGLIVVDELHMIGEQGGRGAVLESLLSKVIFVSKRTQIIGMSATLSNMSDLQKFLNADIYEKDFRPIELKEYVKVENELYELVNKQSEEWQLVRKLDFNYTKEMVFKDPDMITGLVYEVIPQNSCLVFCPTKKHCENVAKMICQFLPDSVALHKKEEKELLIKTLIEEGNGNVCEILLKSFKFGVAYHHSGLTMDERKLIEEAYQNGILCCLTCTSTLAAGVNLPAKRVILRAPYIGMEFITLSRYKQMIGRAGRAGIDDSGESILIIKPTERINVGKLLTSDMDSCQSNFITEPERLHTLILSLVGLQIASTVSEVYSFMDHTLAAVQNRKTGCTPSSLIENTIQKLCEHKLLEYDKTNTSTFSITNLGKAAFRGGVDITTMEEFLKRLSQGLNGLVLHSYLHLLYLVTPAEFSYSIPFSPDIFYQIYNTLNSSDIVVAEQIGVSERMVMLMASGRFSGKNKILLHHFYISLILYDLWNQNSVWNVAQKYQVHRGVIQNLLNSTSALAGTLSNFCQELKEFWAYQQLLPDFVKQLSYCVTMELIPLMELPAVKRGRAKQLYIAGYKTLPDIAKANPRDLVQQIVHLQYKTANQIVSAAKMILMEKAEALHEEAELLMEEFDKNFSILNVAVNINN
;
A
#
# COMPACT_ATOMS: atom_id res chain seq x y z
N MET A 1 62.59 27.45 2.54
CA MET A 1 63.24 28.77 2.61
C MET A 1 62.33 29.80 1.96
N ASN A 2 62.40 31.06 2.40
CA ASN A 2 61.77 32.26 1.82
C ASN A 2 60.22 32.29 1.74
N SER A 3 59.66 33.20 2.54
CA SER A 3 58.43 33.99 2.33
C SER A 3 58.58 34.95 1.11
N PRO A 4 57.54 35.62 0.54
CA PRO A 4 56.45 36.31 1.26
C PRO A 4 55.04 36.31 0.60
N SER A 5 54.23 37.31 0.97
CA SER A 5 52.77 37.51 0.83
C SER A 5 52.30 38.20 -0.47
N ILE A 6 51.01 38.62 -0.50
CA ILE A 6 50.28 39.42 -1.53
C ILE A 6 49.67 38.50 -2.63
N SER A 7 48.38 38.56 -3.01
CA SER A 7 47.16 39.31 -2.57
C SER A 7 45.87 38.54 -3.04
N ASP A 8 44.65 39.03 -3.32
CA ASP A 8 44.05 40.38 -3.45
C ASP A 8 42.49 40.42 -3.37
N PHE A 9 41.94 41.65 -3.45
CA PHE A 9 40.57 42.14 -3.77
C PHE A 9 39.28 41.33 -3.54
N GLY A 10 38.23 42.09 -3.19
CA GLY A 10 36.82 41.75 -3.44
C GLY A 10 35.96 43.02 -3.62
N ASP A 11 34.64 42.87 -3.42
CA ASP A 11 33.63 43.91 -3.22
C ASP A 11 33.04 44.65 -4.45
N LEU A 12 31.91 45.31 -4.18
CA LEU A 12 31.13 46.32 -4.90
C LEU A 12 30.02 45.91 -5.87
N SER A 13 29.03 46.81 -5.90
CA SER A 13 27.68 46.66 -6.42
C SER A 13 27.27 47.88 -7.27
N ARG A 14 26.12 47.75 -7.95
CA ARG A 14 25.38 48.80 -8.70
C ARG A 14 25.96 49.21 -10.06
N LEU A 15 25.11 49.06 -11.07
CA LEU A 15 24.68 50.02 -12.11
C LEU A 15 23.52 49.30 -12.86
N GLY A 16 22.56 49.95 -13.51
CA GLY A 16 22.41 51.39 -13.78
C GLY A 16 22.02 51.61 -15.24
N ASP A 17 20.71 51.48 -15.52
CA ASP A 17 19.89 51.96 -16.65
C ASP A 17 20.53 52.35 -18.00
N ASP A 18 19.89 51.96 -19.12
CA ASP A 18 19.76 52.86 -20.28
C ASP A 18 18.57 52.54 -21.24
N PHE A 19 18.23 53.51 -22.10
CA PHE A 19 17.01 53.66 -22.95
C PHE A 19 17.01 52.80 -24.26
N SER A 20 16.01 52.74 -25.17
CA SER A 20 14.81 53.57 -25.50
C SER A 20 13.77 52.86 -26.43
N PHE A 21 12.52 53.38 -26.45
CA PHE A 21 11.51 53.53 -27.56
C PHE A 21 11.57 52.69 -28.88
N ASP A 22 10.46 52.23 -29.52
CA ASP A 22 9.00 52.31 -29.25
C ASP A 22 8.29 50.99 -29.76
N THR A 23 7.16 50.81 -30.49
CA THR A 23 6.15 51.68 -31.17
C THR A 23 4.77 50.99 -31.37
N SER A 24 3.70 51.79 -31.52
CA SER A 24 2.39 51.48 -32.16
C SER A 24 1.29 50.69 -31.39
N THR A 25 0.02 51.04 -31.64
CA THR A 25 -1.23 50.42 -31.11
C THR A 25 -2.34 50.40 -32.19
N PRO A 26 -3.47 49.66 -32.05
CA PRO A 26 -4.70 50.33 -31.61
C PRO A 26 -5.82 49.50 -30.90
N VAL A 27 -6.30 50.02 -29.75
CA VAL A 27 -7.72 50.25 -29.34
C VAL A 27 -8.88 49.27 -29.69
N ALA A 28 -9.52 48.68 -28.64
CA ALA A 28 -10.98 48.64 -28.38
C ALA A 28 -11.27 48.06 -26.97
N LYS A 29 -11.99 48.63 -25.96
CA LYS A 29 -13.22 49.46 -25.78
C LYS A 29 -14.53 48.70 -25.46
N LYS A 30 -14.82 48.54 -24.14
CA LYS A 30 -16.11 48.81 -23.43
C LYS A 30 -15.87 48.62 -21.91
N LYS A 31 -16.19 49.53 -20.97
CA LYS A 31 -17.49 50.14 -20.53
C LYS A 31 -18.48 49.09 -20.00
N LEU A 32 -19.12 49.20 -18.81
CA LEU A 32 -19.12 50.21 -17.71
C LEU A 32 -18.94 49.45 -16.35
N LYS A 33 -19.07 49.98 -15.12
CA LYS A 33 -19.44 51.30 -14.54
C LYS A 33 -18.79 51.45 -13.12
N ARG A 34 -19.03 52.58 -12.44
CA ARG A 34 -18.87 52.83 -10.99
C ARG A 34 -20.24 53.09 -10.35
N THR A 35 -20.39 52.79 -9.06
CA THR A 35 -21.11 53.68 -8.12
C THR A 35 -20.65 53.43 -6.68
N GLU A 36 -20.34 54.52 -5.96
CA GLU A 36 -20.04 54.55 -4.52
C GLU A 36 -21.12 55.44 -3.87
N HIS A 37 -21.71 55.07 -2.73
CA HIS A 37 -21.80 55.96 -1.56
C HIS A 37 -22.40 55.30 -0.29
N SER A 38 -22.16 55.96 0.83
CA SER A 38 -22.50 55.62 2.22
C SER A 38 -23.81 56.28 2.73
N MET A 39 -24.34 55.76 3.84
CA MET A 39 -24.98 56.41 5.03
C MET A 39 -25.75 55.30 5.79
N LEU A 40 -25.50 54.96 7.08
CA LEU A 40 -25.56 55.67 8.37
C LEU A 40 -26.91 55.52 9.12
N ASN A 41 -26.82 55.29 10.44
CA ASN A 41 -27.88 55.34 11.48
C ASN A 41 -28.92 54.19 11.53
N ALA A 42 -29.51 53.80 12.69
CA ALA A 42 -29.10 53.96 14.11
C ALA A 42 -29.98 53.13 15.10
N CYS A 43 -29.41 52.81 16.27
CA CYS A 43 -30.04 52.73 17.62
C CYS A 43 -31.21 51.76 17.98
N ASN A 44 -30.86 50.79 18.86
CA ASN A 44 -31.39 50.60 20.24
C ASN A 44 -32.68 49.77 20.57
N ILE A 45 -32.71 49.38 21.87
CA ILE A 45 -33.83 48.98 22.75
C ILE A 45 -34.13 47.47 22.94
N THR A 46 -33.34 46.87 23.85
CA THR A 46 -33.70 45.99 25.00
C THR A 46 -35.02 45.18 25.04
N SER A 47 -34.94 43.92 25.49
CA SER A 47 -35.48 43.47 26.81
C SER A 47 -35.07 42.02 27.16
N GLU A 48 -35.20 41.65 28.43
CA GLU A 48 -34.84 40.34 29.01
C GLU A 48 -36.05 39.39 29.09
N PHE A 49 -35.82 38.07 29.25
CA PHE A 49 -36.54 37.23 30.24
C PHE A 49 -35.85 35.86 30.42
N ASN A 50 -36.19 35.15 31.51
CA ASN A 50 -35.48 33.98 32.05
C ASN A 50 -36.28 32.65 31.98
N ASN A 51 -35.52 31.55 32.06
CA ASN A 51 -35.80 30.27 32.74
C ASN A 51 -36.68 29.15 32.13
N ASP A 52 -36.12 27.94 32.34
CA ASP A 52 -36.73 26.63 32.67
C ASP A 52 -37.51 25.77 31.64
N ASN A 53 -36.89 24.60 31.38
CA ASN A 53 -37.47 23.25 31.23
C ASN A 53 -38.71 23.01 30.35
N LEU A 54 -38.53 22.18 29.30
CA LEU A 54 -39.02 20.79 29.37
C LEU A 54 -38.28 19.85 28.37
N LEU A 55 -38.73 18.59 28.30
CA LEU A 55 -38.18 17.47 27.53
C LEU A 55 -38.96 17.20 26.22
N ASP A 56 -38.36 16.31 25.41
CA ASP A 56 -38.96 15.46 24.36
C ASP A 56 -39.26 16.03 22.95
N ASP A 57 -39.37 15.05 22.03
CA ASP A 57 -39.75 15.05 20.61
C ASP A 57 -38.84 15.68 19.52
N LEU A 58 -38.07 14.78 18.90
CA LEU A 58 -38.11 14.45 17.47
C LEU A 58 -38.06 15.58 16.42
N PHE A 59 -36.93 15.70 15.72
CA PHE A 59 -36.84 16.39 14.42
C PHE A 59 -36.44 15.44 13.27
N PRO A 60 -37.19 15.41 12.14
CA PRO A 60 -36.93 14.53 11.01
C PRO A 60 -35.93 15.11 10.00
N VAL A 61 -35.39 14.25 9.13
CA VAL A 61 -34.51 14.62 8.01
C VAL A 61 -35.34 15.19 6.85
N TYR A 62 -35.05 16.41 6.43
CA TYR A 62 -35.64 17.02 5.23
C TYR A 62 -35.02 16.48 3.93
N LEU A 63 -35.88 16.11 2.98
CA LEU A 63 -35.56 15.97 1.56
C LEU A 63 -36.35 17.02 0.78
N PRO A 64 -35.74 17.79 -0.13
CA PRO A 64 -36.47 18.70 -1.01
C PRO A 64 -37.11 17.91 -2.16
N ASN A 65 -38.43 18.03 -2.33
CA ASN A 65 -39.17 17.55 -3.49
C ASN A 65 -39.64 18.73 -4.34
N LEU A 66 -39.95 18.46 -5.61
CA LEU A 66 -40.37 19.48 -6.58
C LEU A 66 -41.77 20.03 -6.25
N GLU A 67 -41.98 21.31 -6.54
CA GLU A 67 -43.26 21.99 -6.48
C GLU A 67 -44.16 21.62 -7.68
N LEU A 68 -45.48 21.60 -7.43
CA LEU A 68 -46.54 21.51 -8.43
C LEU A 68 -47.58 22.58 -8.08
N ASP A 69 -47.70 23.61 -8.92
CA ASP A 69 -48.70 24.67 -8.72
C ASP A 69 -50.12 24.20 -9.03
N THR A 70 -51.09 24.75 -8.29
CA THR A 70 -52.52 24.39 -8.36
C THR A 70 -53.42 25.60 -8.52
N PHE A 71 -54.34 25.57 -9.49
CA PHE A 71 -55.58 26.35 -9.57
C PHE A 71 -56.55 25.61 -10.52
N ALA A 72 -57.88 25.77 -10.49
CA ALA A 72 -58.86 25.92 -9.40
C ALA A 72 -60.26 25.96 -10.05
N GLU A 73 -61.26 25.23 -9.51
CA GLU A 73 -62.72 25.43 -9.74
C GLU A 73 -63.22 25.30 -11.22
N GLU A 74 -64.49 25.11 -11.60
CA GLU A 74 -65.76 24.81 -10.91
C GLU A 74 -66.75 24.05 -11.85
N GLU A 75 -67.73 23.33 -11.27
CA GLU A 75 -69.06 22.90 -11.79
C GLU A 75 -69.32 22.12 -13.13
N ASN A 76 -70.54 21.52 -13.16
CA ASN A 76 -71.48 21.29 -14.29
C ASN A 76 -71.40 20.06 -15.24
N HIS A 77 -72.09 19.00 -14.80
CA HIS A 77 -73.28 18.37 -15.43
C HIS A 77 -73.37 17.99 -16.95
N THR A 78 -73.91 16.77 -17.14
CA THR A 78 -74.85 16.31 -18.22
C THR A 78 -74.40 16.12 -19.69
N SER A 79 -74.06 14.87 -20.01
CA SER A 79 -74.77 13.97 -20.97
C SER A 79 -74.92 14.29 -22.48
N LEU A 80 -75.09 13.20 -23.27
CA LEU A 80 -75.53 13.12 -24.69
C LEU A 80 -74.46 13.50 -25.75
N SER A 81 -74.49 12.99 -27.00
CA SER A 81 -74.95 11.70 -27.56
C SER A 81 -74.57 11.61 -29.06
N LYS A 82 -74.51 10.39 -29.65
CA LYS A 82 -74.57 10.11 -31.12
C LYS A 82 -73.36 10.61 -31.95
N ASN A 83 -73.05 10.15 -33.17
CA ASN A 83 -73.51 9.07 -34.08
C ASN A 83 -72.26 8.59 -34.90
N VAL A 84 -71.98 7.31 -35.20
CA VAL A 84 -72.66 6.28 -36.04
C VAL A 84 -72.31 6.34 -37.55
N ASN A 85 -72.06 5.15 -38.16
CA ASN A 85 -71.82 4.82 -39.59
C ASN A 85 -70.44 5.23 -40.19
N ASN A 86 -69.83 4.57 -41.19
CA ASN A 86 -69.86 3.21 -41.81
C ASN A 86 -68.73 3.17 -42.91
N SER A 87 -68.30 2.11 -43.62
CA SER A 87 -68.70 0.68 -43.77
C SER A 87 -67.65 -0.14 -44.57
N GLY A 88 -67.60 -1.47 -44.37
CA GLY A 88 -67.21 -2.50 -45.37
C GLY A 88 -65.71 -2.75 -45.58
N LEU A 89 -65.23 -3.96 -45.94
CA LEU A 89 -65.83 -5.27 -46.29
C LEU A 89 -64.99 -6.40 -45.61
N LEU A 90 -65.54 -7.41 -44.90
CA LEU A 90 -66.25 -8.65 -45.30
C LEU A 90 -65.31 -9.92 -45.25
N PHE A 91 -65.83 -11.00 -44.66
CA PHE A 91 -65.25 -12.27 -44.15
C PHE A 91 -65.21 -13.41 -45.22
N PRO A 92 -64.94 -14.72 -44.91
CA PRO A 92 -64.55 -15.46 -43.68
C PRO A 92 -63.13 -16.10 -43.79
N GLU A 93 -62.65 -17.22 -43.21
CA GLU A 93 -63.12 -18.45 -42.48
C GLU A 93 -61.95 -18.94 -41.57
N ASP A 94 -62.05 -19.77 -40.51
CA ASP A 94 -63.08 -20.09 -39.49
C ASP A 94 -62.37 -20.75 -38.26
N ASP A 95 -62.99 -20.75 -37.07
CA ASP A 95 -62.38 -21.20 -35.78
C ASP A 95 -62.61 -22.69 -35.42
N ALA A 96 -61.69 -23.29 -34.63
CA ALA A 96 -61.93 -24.53 -33.86
C ALA A 96 -60.98 -24.72 -32.65
N GLU A 97 -61.51 -24.59 -31.42
CA GLU A 97 -60.95 -25.21 -30.19
C GLU A 97 -61.62 -26.58 -29.92
N ILE A 98 -61.53 -27.13 -28.68
CA ILE A 98 -62.14 -28.39 -28.16
C ILE A 98 -61.28 -29.65 -28.50
N THR A 99 -60.85 -30.56 -27.59
CA THR A 99 -61.17 -30.81 -26.16
C THR A 99 -60.02 -31.40 -25.32
N VAL A 100 -60.19 -31.26 -23.99
CA VAL A 100 -59.74 -32.10 -22.85
C VAL A 100 -59.67 -33.62 -23.11
N ASP A 101 -58.61 -34.32 -22.63
CA ASP A 101 -58.68 -35.26 -21.48
C ASP A 101 -57.29 -35.69 -20.92
N LYS A 102 -57.29 -36.53 -19.87
CA LYS A 102 -56.15 -36.95 -19.03
C LYS A 102 -55.51 -38.27 -19.53
N ASP A 103 -54.31 -38.61 -19.04
CA ASP A 103 -54.17 -39.79 -18.18
C ASP A 103 -52.86 -39.82 -17.35
N GLN A 104 -52.70 -40.82 -16.46
CA GLN A 104 -51.57 -40.97 -15.53
C GLN A 104 -50.94 -42.39 -15.52
N ASN A 105 -49.78 -42.50 -14.85
CA ASN A 105 -49.22 -43.69 -14.17
C ASN A 105 -48.65 -44.85 -15.01
N ASN A 106 -47.35 -45.13 -14.82
CA ASN A 106 -46.80 -46.30 -14.10
C ASN A 106 -45.26 -46.13 -14.02
N GLU A 107 -44.53 -46.48 -12.96
CA GLU A 107 -44.28 -47.82 -12.37
C GLU A 107 -43.66 -48.83 -13.37
N LYS A 108 -42.58 -49.58 -13.08
CA LYS A 108 -41.70 -49.64 -11.88
C LYS A 108 -40.38 -50.39 -12.21
N ASP A 109 -39.46 -50.38 -11.25
CA ASP A 109 -38.46 -51.42 -10.92
C ASP A 109 -37.32 -51.86 -11.88
N LEU A 110 -36.09 -51.65 -11.37
CA LEU A 110 -34.99 -52.62 -11.21
C LEU A 110 -34.43 -53.40 -12.43
N LEU A 111 -33.11 -53.25 -12.69
CA LEU A 111 -32.08 -54.28 -12.36
C LEU A 111 -30.63 -53.90 -12.79
N LYS A 112 -29.69 -54.05 -11.83
CA LYS A 112 -28.26 -54.44 -11.94
C LYS A 112 -27.29 -53.76 -12.94
N ASN A 113 -26.28 -53.11 -12.34
CA ASN A 113 -24.82 -53.24 -12.58
C ASN A 113 -24.27 -53.38 -14.03
N GLY A 114 -23.51 -52.37 -14.47
CA GLY A 114 -22.50 -52.45 -15.55
C GLY A 114 -21.27 -51.59 -15.21
N GLN A 115 -20.09 -51.92 -15.76
CA GLN A 115 -18.80 -51.30 -15.39
C GLN A 115 -18.16 -50.47 -16.54
N SER A 116 -17.20 -49.62 -16.13
CA SER A 116 -15.96 -49.25 -16.86
C SER A 116 -16.01 -48.30 -18.06
N GLN A 117 -15.41 -47.12 -17.82
CA GLN A 117 -14.22 -46.57 -18.49
C GLN A 117 -14.11 -46.49 -20.04
N VAL A 118 -13.89 -45.25 -20.50
CA VAL A 118 -12.77 -44.79 -21.38
C VAL A 118 -12.55 -45.50 -22.72
N VAL A 119 -12.52 -44.73 -23.84
CA VAL A 119 -11.44 -44.77 -24.87
C VAL A 119 -11.68 -43.76 -26.03
N LYS A 120 -10.62 -42.99 -26.37
CA LYS A 120 -10.26 -42.32 -27.66
C LYS A 120 -11.31 -41.67 -28.58
N SER A 121 -10.85 -40.59 -29.23
CA SER A 121 -10.80 -40.51 -30.70
C SER A 121 -9.45 -39.94 -31.16
N GLN A 122 -8.86 -40.48 -32.25
CA GLN A 122 -7.58 -40.02 -32.83
C GLN A 122 -7.81 -39.38 -34.21
N SER A 123 -6.84 -38.59 -34.67
CA SER A 123 -6.78 -37.96 -35.99
C SER A 123 -6.22 -38.86 -37.09
N SER A 124 -6.66 -38.73 -38.35
CA SER A 124 -5.81 -38.64 -39.56
C SER A 124 -6.60 -38.74 -40.89
N GLU A 125 -6.26 -37.92 -41.90
CA GLU A 125 -6.21 -38.20 -43.37
C GLU A 125 -6.23 -36.88 -44.20
N PHE A 126 -5.72 -36.79 -45.44
CA PHE A 126 -4.35 -37.06 -45.91
C PHE A 126 -4.06 -36.34 -47.28
N PHE A 127 -2.79 -35.95 -47.51
CA PHE A 127 -2.07 -35.79 -48.81
C PHE A 127 -2.54 -34.81 -49.93
N LYS A 128 -1.64 -33.89 -50.35
CA LYS A 128 -0.81 -33.94 -51.59
C LYS A 128 0.04 -32.64 -51.77
N GLU A 129 1.38 -32.71 -51.85
CA GLU A 129 2.25 -32.59 -53.08
C GLU A 129 2.48 -31.14 -53.59
N ASN A 130 3.65 -30.65 -54.05
CA ASN A 130 4.99 -31.24 -54.35
C ASN A 130 6.16 -30.20 -54.32
N GLY A 131 7.40 -30.64 -53.98
CA GLY A 131 8.70 -30.06 -54.42
C GLY A 131 9.23 -28.77 -53.74
N VAL A 132 10.54 -28.46 -53.69
CA VAL A 132 11.78 -29.12 -54.20
C VAL A 132 13.01 -28.79 -53.29
N ASN A 133 13.83 -29.82 -52.99
CA ASN A 133 15.27 -29.94 -52.61
C ASN A 133 16.07 -28.75 -51.97
N GLN A 134 16.67 -28.92 -50.77
CA GLN A 134 18.07 -29.39 -50.43
C GLN A 134 19.18 -28.32 -50.65
N GLU A 135 20.33 -28.27 -49.96
CA GLU A 135 21.08 -29.15 -49.04
C GLU A 135 21.62 -28.34 -47.82
N SER A 136 22.55 -28.81 -46.97
CA SER A 136 22.49 -29.90 -45.96
C SER A 136 23.73 -29.79 -45.03
N PHE A 137 23.72 -30.40 -43.84
CA PHE A 137 24.91 -31.04 -43.23
C PHE A 137 24.50 -31.96 -42.06
N LEU A 138 25.29 -33.00 -41.80
CA LEU A 138 24.94 -34.17 -40.97
C LEU A 138 25.74 -34.25 -39.66
N LEU A 139 25.19 -34.96 -38.66
CA LEU A 139 25.95 -35.68 -37.64
C LEU A 139 25.18 -36.91 -37.13
N SER A 140 25.90 -37.89 -36.57
CA SER A 140 25.46 -39.29 -36.39
C SER A 140 25.47 -39.77 -34.92
N PRO A 141 24.77 -40.88 -34.56
CA PRO A 141 24.56 -41.29 -33.18
C PRO A 141 25.65 -42.21 -32.60
N ILE A 142 25.76 -42.26 -31.26
CA ILE A 142 26.73 -43.05 -30.46
C ILE A 142 25.99 -43.87 -29.37
N PRO A 143 26.43 -45.09 -28.98
CA PRO A 143 25.58 -46.08 -28.30
C PRO A 143 25.75 -46.22 -26.77
N LYS A 144 24.97 -47.15 -26.19
CA LYS A 144 24.88 -47.50 -24.75
C LYS A 144 26.07 -48.34 -24.23
N PRO A 145 26.42 -48.25 -22.93
CA PRO A 145 27.01 -49.34 -22.14
C PRO A 145 25.94 -50.17 -21.37
N SER A 146 26.32 -51.23 -20.65
CA SER A 146 25.39 -52.16 -19.98
C SER A 146 25.93 -52.80 -18.69
N ASN A 147 25.02 -53.36 -17.88
CA ASN A 147 25.19 -54.34 -16.78
C ASN A 147 26.02 -53.97 -15.52
N CYS A 148 25.33 -53.79 -14.40
CA CYS A 148 25.49 -54.65 -13.21
C CYS A 148 24.23 -54.64 -12.32
N SER A 149 24.11 -55.59 -11.39
CA SER A 149 22.86 -56.01 -10.73
C SER A 149 22.47 -55.22 -9.46
N PRO A 150 21.17 -55.03 -9.18
CA PRO A 150 20.69 -54.47 -7.91
C PRO A 150 20.63 -55.52 -6.78
N VAL A 151 20.89 -55.08 -5.54
CA VAL A 151 20.62 -55.85 -4.31
C VAL A 151 19.23 -55.51 -3.79
N SER A 152 18.53 -56.48 -3.21
CA SER A 152 17.10 -56.42 -2.91
C SER A 152 16.70 -55.47 -1.77
N SER A 153 15.70 -54.62 -2.02
CA SER A 153 15.06 -53.71 -1.05
C SER A 153 13.60 -54.07 -0.70
N ASN A 154 13.06 -55.16 -1.27
CA ASN A 154 11.62 -55.44 -1.30
C ASN A 154 10.95 -55.84 0.03
N SER A 155 11.71 -56.19 1.08
CA SER A 155 11.12 -56.66 2.35
C SER A 155 10.46 -55.56 3.18
N ILE A 156 10.99 -54.33 3.13
CA ILE A 156 10.50 -53.22 3.97
C ILE A 156 9.18 -52.66 3.42
N SER A 157 9.06 -52.48 2.10
CA SER A 157 7.85 -51.96 1.46
C SER A 157 6.64 -52.87 1.66
N GLN A 158 6.82 -54.19 1.67
CA GLN A 158 5.73 -55.14 1.96
C GLN A 158 5.25 -55.03 3.41
N ALA A 159 6.17 -54.98 4.39
CA ALA A 159 5.84 -54.83 5.81
C ALA A 159 5.08 -53.52 6.12
N ILE A 160 5.37 -52.43 5.40
CA ILE A 160 4.64 -51.15 5.51
C ILE A 160 3.21 -51.30 4.93
N ILE A 161 3.06 -51.91 3.76
CA ILE A 161 1.76 -52.11 3.10
C ILE A 161 0.83 -53.00 3.93
N GLU A 162 1.34 -54.05 4.58
CA GLU A 162 0.53 -54.92 5.44
C GLU A 162 0.08 -54.22 6.73
N LYS A 163 0.96 -53.46 7.40
CA LYS A 163 0.56 -52.63 8.56
C LYS A 163 -0.48 -51.57 8.20
N LEU A 164 -0.36 -50.92 7.04
CA LEU A 164 -1.34 -49.93 6.59
C LEU A 164 -2.71 -50.56 6.28
N LYS A 165 -2.75 -51.75 5.66
CA LYS A 165 -4.01 -52.48 5.42
C LYS A 165 -4.73 -52.83 6.72
N HIS A 166 -4.01 -53.16 7.79
CA HIS A 166 -4.60 -53.61 9.04
C HIS A 166 -5.28 -52.51 9.87
N ASN A 167 -4.97 -51.23 9.60
CA ASN A 167 -5.54 -50.08 10.31
C ASN A 167 -6.75 -49.44 9.59
N VAL A 168 -7.07 -49.83 8.35
CA VAL A 168 -8.13 -49.20 7.54
C VAL A 168 -9.50 -49.90 7.69
N SER A 169 -9.55 -51.10 8.27
CA SER A 169 -10.74 -51.95 8.32
C SER A 169 -11.75 -51.64 9.45
N SER A 170 -11.54 -50.63 10.29
CA SER A 170 -12.35 -50.43 11.52
C SER A 170 -12.66 -48.96 11.92
N SER A 171 -13.13 -48.12 10.99
CA SER A 171 -13.96 -46.95 11.37
C SER A 171 -14.90 -46.48 10.24
N PRO A 172 -16.16 -46.09 10.54
CA PRO A 172 -17.09 -45.56 9.54
C PRO A 172 -16.92 -44.05 9.30
N LYS A 173 -17.40 -43.57 8.14
CA LYS A 173 -17.27 -42.17 7.70
C LYS A 173 -18.08 -41.21 8.60
N ALA A 174 -17.39 -40.26 9.24
CA ALA A 174 -17.99 -39.12 9.94
C ALA A 174 -17.14 -37.84 9.76
N SER A 175 -17.72 -36.67 10.00
CA SER A 175 -17.06 -35.37 9.80
C SER A 175 -15.91 -35.12 10.79
N ILE A 176 -14.67 -35.15 10.30
CA ILE A 176 -13.46 -35.03 11.12
C ILE A 176 -13.34 -33.61 11.71
N SER A 177 -13.22 -33.52 13.04
CA SER A 177 -13.18 -32.24 13.77
C SER A 177 -11.84 -31.49 13.61
N ARG A 178 -11.84 -30.19 13.93
CA ARG A 178 -10.61 -29.36 13.96
C ARG A 178 -9.54 -29.94 14.90
N GLN A 179 -9.92 -30.58 16.00
CA GLN A 179 -8.97 -31.23 16.91
C GLN A 179 -8.27 -32.41 16.23
N ALA A 180 -9.00 -33.32 15.58
CA ALA A 180 -8.39 -34.45 14.89
C ALA A 180 -7.45 -34.02 13.75
N LYS A 181 -7.79 -32.96 13.00
CA LYS A 181 -6.84 -32.34 12.05
C LYS A 181 -5.60 -31.78 12.75
N ARG A 182 -5.74 -31.07 13.88
CA ARG A 182 -4.61 -30.55 14.66
C ARG A 182 -3.73 -31.67 15.22
N THR A 183 -4.31 -32.76 15.73
CA THR A 183 -3.57 -33.92 16.23
C THR A 183 -2.80 -34.60 15.11
N SER A 184 -3.40 -34.82 13.94
CA SER A 184 -2.70 -35.40 12.77
C SER A 184 -1.55 -34.52 12.28
N LEU A 185 -1.70 -33.19 12.34
CA LEU A 185 -0.67 -32.24 11.90
C LEU A 185 0.45 -32.11 12.94
N LEU A 186 0.11 -32.08 14.24
CA LEU A 186 1.09 -32.15 15.32
C LEU A 186 1.87 -33.47 15.30
N PHE A 187 1.23 -34.61 14.99
CA PHE A 187 1.93 -35.89 14.87
C PHE A 187 2.92 -35.89 13.69
N ALA A 188 2.54 -35.28 12.55
CA ALA A 188 3.42 -35.11 11.40
C ALA A 188 4.55 -34.10 11.66
N LEU A 189 4.34 -33.07 12.49
CA LEU A 189 5.38 -32.13 12.92
C LEU A 189 6.33 -32.75 13.96
N ASP A 190 5.82 -33.57 14.87
CA ASP A 190 6.59 -34.34 15.85
C ASP A 190 7.42 -35.43 15.17
N GLU A 191 6.86 -36.13 14.17
CA GLU A 191 7.64 -36.96 13.24
C GLU A 191 8.68 -36.13 12.47
N ALA A 192 8.35 -34.94 11.97
CA ALA A 192 9.31 -34.09 11.26
C ALA A 192 10.45 -33.59 12.16
N GLN A 193 10.19 -33.23 13.42
CA GLN A 193 11.22 -32.87 14.39
C GLN A 193 12.10 -34.07 14.76
N LYS A 194 11.51 -35.25 14.99
CA LYS A 194 12.26 -36.49 15.27
C LYS A 194 13.06 -36.97 14.05
N LEU A 195 12.55 -36.77 12.84
CA LEU A 195 13.34 -36.94 11.61
C LEU A 195 14.46 -35.91 11.52
N HIS A 196 14.25 -34.65 11.90
CA HIS A 196 15.27 -33.60 11.83
C HIS A 196 16.44 -33.88 12.78
N GLU A 197 16.18 -34.34 14.01
CA GLU A 197 17.23 -34.79 14.94
C GLU A 197 18.00 -36.01 14.43
N GLN A 198 17.37 -36.87 13.62
CA GLN A 198 18.00 -38.06 13.03
C GLN A 198 18.64 -37.83 11.64
N LEU A 199 18.28 -36.74 10.94
CA LEU A 199 18.65 -36.46 9.55
C LEU A 199 19.38 -35.12 9.43
N SER A 200 20.54 -35.03 10.07
CA SER A 200 21.53 -33.97 9.89
C SER A 200 22.19 -33.94 8.49
N GLN A 201 21.60 -34.63 7.50
CA GLN A 201 21.91 -34.53 6.08
C GLN A 201 20.62 -34.51 5.23
N THR A 202 20.14 -33.29 4.92
CA THR A 202 19.25 -32.92 3.80
C THR A 202 18.25 -33.98 3.28
N SER A 203 17.22 -34.30 4.08
CA SER A 203 15.97 -34.84 3.54
C SER A 203 15.11 -33.70 2.98
N VAL A 204 15.33 -33.35 1.71
CA VAL A 204 14.61 -32.27 1.02
C VAL A 204 13.21 -32.76 0.66
N GLY A 205 12.18 -32.15 1.28
CA GLY A 205 10.77 -32.46 0.95
C GLY A 205 10.45 -32.32 -0.54
N PRO A 206 9.54 -33.12 -1.09
CA PRO A 206 9.38 -33.31 -2.55
C PRO A 206 9.01 -32.03 -3.31
N PHE A 207 8.49 -31.00 -2.63
CA PHE A 207 8.18 -29.71 -3.21
C PHE A 207 9.24 -28.66 -2.81
N PHE A 208 10.41 -28.71 -3.46
CA PHE A 208 11.53 -27.73 -3.26
C PHE A 208 12.06 -27.61 -1.82
N GLY A 209 11.86 -28.64 -1.00
CA GLY A 209 12.18 -28.68 0.44
C GLY A 209 10.95 -28.68 1.35
N LEU A 210 9.75 -28.44 0.82
CA LEU A 210 8.49 -28.50 1.55
C LEU A 210 7.76 -29.85 1.38
N PRO A 211 6.84 -30.21 2.30
CA PRO A 211 5.94 -31.34 2.14
C PRO A 211 5.04 -31.21 0.90
N SER A 212 4.59 -32.33 0.34
CA SER A 212 3.66 -32.37 -0.81
C SER A 212 2.35 -31.62 -0.55
N LYS A 213 1.90 -31.53 0.70
CA LYS A 213 0.76 -30.69 1.12
C LYS A 213 0.87 -29.23 0.63
N MET A 214 2.08 -28.73 0.38
CA MET A 214 2.25 -27.35 -0.12
C MET A 214 1.68 -27.15 -1.52
N SER A 215 1.83 -28.09 -2.46
CA SER A 215 1.22 -27.95 -3.80
C SER A 215 -0.30 -28.06 -3.74
N GLU A 216 -0.83 -28.93 -2.86
CA GLU A 216 -2.27 -28.97 -2.57
C GLU A 216 -2.78 -27.62 -2.03
N LEU A 217 -2.04 -26.94 -1.15
CA LEU A 217 -2.42 -25.63 -0.62
C LEU A 217 -2.29 -24.50 -1.65
N LEU A 218 -1.30 -24.56 -2.56
CA LEU A 218 -1.20 -23.62 -3.69
C LEU A 218 -2.40 -23.75 -4.64
N LEU A 219 -2.82 -24.98 -4.94
CA LEU A 219 -4.01 -25.23 -5.75
C LEU A 219 -5.28 -24.74 -5.04
N ASN A 220 -5.48 -25.14 -3.77
CA ASN A 220 -6.69 -24.81 -3.01
C ASN A 220 -6.86 -23.31 -2.69
N HIS A 221 -5.78 -22.60 -2.37
CA HIS A 221 -5.86 -21.19 -1.94
C HIS A 221 -5.52 -20.17 -3.02
N LYS A 222 -4.82 -20.57 -4.10
CA LYS A 222 -4.40 -19.67 -5.19
C LYS A 222 -4.76 -20.14 -6.60
N GLY A 223 -5.31 -21.35 -6.77
CA GLY A 223 -5.62 -21.91 -8.08
C GLY A 223 -4.38 -22.28 -8.90
N ILE A 224 -3.23 -22.52 -8.25
CA ILE A 224 -1.96 -22.82 -8.91
C ILE A 224 -1.71 -24.33 -8.87
N ASP A 225 -1.80 -24.98 -10.02
CA ASP A 225 -1.48 -26.39 -10.25
C ASP A 225 0.00 -26.60 -10.59
N GLU A 226 0.52 -25.84 -11.56
CA GLU A 226 1.91 -25.91 -12.01
C GLU A 226 2.67 -24.58 -11.80
N LEU A 227 4.01 -24.68 -11.69
CA LEU A 227 4.92 -23.54 -11.64
C LEU A 227 5.50 -23.26 -13.02
N TYR A 228 5.68 -21.99 -13.38
CA TYR A 228 6.35 -21.62 -14.64
C TYR A 228 7.77 -22.19 -14.69
N GLN A 229 8.26 -22.53 -15.88
CA GLN A 229 9.61 -23.09 -16.07
C GLN A 229 10.70 -22.26 -15.35
N TRP A 230 10.64 -20.93 -15.44
CA TRP A 230 11.61 -20.06 -14.78
C TRP A 230 11.56 -20.16 -13.24
N GLN A 231 10.39 -20.39 -12.64
CA GLN A 231 10.22 -20.56 -11.20
C GLN A 231 10.85 -21.88 -10.75
N ASN A 232 10.64 -22.96 -11.52
CA ASN A 232 11.28 -24.25 -11.29
C ASN A 232 12.80 -24.16 -11.41
N GLU A 233 13.33 -23.49 -12.44
CA GLU A 233 14.76 -23.21 -12.59
C GLU A 233 15.31 -22.43 -11.40
N CYS A 234 14.65 -21.34 -11.00
CA CYS A 234 15.06 -20.47 -9.90
C CYS A 234 15.09 -21.20 -8.55
N LEU A 235 14.03 -21.93 -8.20
CA LEU A 235 13.96 -22.74 -6.99
C LEU A 235 14.98 -23.90 -6.95
N MET A 236 15.47 -24.32 -8.12
CA MET A 236 16.49 -25.38 -8.24
C MET A 236 17.94 -24.88 -8.24
N LEU A 237 18.17 -23.56 -8.19
CA LEU A 237 19.52 -22.97 -8.20
C LEU A 237 20.39 -23.45 -7.02
N PRO A 238 21.72 -23.54 -7.21
CA PRO A 238 22.66 -23.77 -6.12
C PRO A 238 22.52 -22.76 -4.97
N ALA A 239 22.27 -21.46 -5.26
CA ALA A 239 22.01 -20.45 -4.24
C ALA A 239 20.85 -20.84 -3.31
N VAL A 240 19.70 -21.23 -3.88
CA VAL A 240 18.49 -21.61 -3.13
C VAL A 240 18.70 -22.87 -2.29
N LYS A 241 19.54 -23.81 -2.75
CA LYS A 241 19.89 -25.04 -2.04
C LYS A 241 20.96 -24.84 -0.96
N GLN A 242 21.87 -23.89 -1.14
CA GLN A 242 22.98 -23.57 -0.24
C GLN A 242 22.67 -22.39 0.70
N LYS A 243 21.45 -21.83 0.64
CA LYS A 243 21.02 -20.59 1.32
C LYS A 243 21.94 -19.38 1.08
N ARG A 244 22.57 -19.30 -0.09
CA ARG A 244 23.32 -18.10 -0.50
C ARG A 244 22.36 -17.00 -0.96
N ASN A 245 22.79 -15.75 -0.86
CA ASN A 245 21.98 -14.61 -1.26
C ASN A 245 21.65 -14.67 -2.76
N LEU A 246 20.47 -14.19 -3.14
CA LEU A 246 19.95 -14.30 -4.50
C LEU A 246 19.20 -13.01 -4.89
N ILE A 247 19.50 -12.47 -6.06
CA ILE A 247 18.66 -11.45 -6.71
C ILE A 247 18.01 -12.10 -7.93
N TYR A 248 16.69 -11.96 -8.09
CA TYR A 248 16.04 -12.33 -9.34
C TYR A 248 15.26 -11.19 -10.00
N SER A 249 15.55 -11.04 -11.28
CA SER A 249 15.13 -9.94 -12.15
C SER A 249 14.21 -10.49 -13.23
N LEU A 250 12.96 -10.03 -13.22
CA LEU A 250 11.94 -10.37 -14.21
C LEU A 250 10.98 -9.19 -14.41
N PRO A 251 10.33 -9.06 -15.58
CA PRO A 251 9.26 -8.10 -15.80
C PRO A 251 8.15 -8.12 -14.73
N THR A 252 7.41 -7.01 -14.64
CA THR A 252 6.12 -6.96 -13.94
C THR A 252 5.16 -7.97 -14.57
N SER A 253 4.29 -8.59 -13.76
CA SER A 253 3.45 -9.76 -14.08
C SER A 253 4.17 -11.12 -14.26
N GLY A 254 5.50 -11.19 -14.29
CA GLY A 254 6.26 -12.45 -14.46
C GLY A 254 6.11 -13.52 -13.36
N GLY A 255 5.39 -13.24 -12.27
CA GLY A 255 5.11 -14.20 -11.18
C GLY A 255 6.14 -14.24 -10.04
N LYS A 256 6.93 -13.16 -9.85
CA LYS A 256 8.05 -13.09 -8.89
C LYS A 256 7.71 -13.54 -7.47
N THR A 257 6.60 -13.04 -6.90
CA THR A 257 6.24 -13.25 -5.49
C THR A 257 6.12 -14.73 -5.07
N LEU A 258 5.67 -15.61 -5.96
CA LEU A 258 5.41 -17.02 -5.63
C LEU A 258 6.68 -17.78 -5.21
N VAL A 259 7.83 -17.47 -5.84
CA VAL A 259 9.12 -18.05 -5.48
C VAL A 259 9.52 -17.61 -4.07
N ALA A 260 9.34 -16.32 -3.73
CA ALA A 260 9.60 -15.82 -2.38
C ALA A 260 8.67 -16.45 -1.33
N GLU A 261 7.38 -16.62 -1.61
CA GLU A 261 6.42 -17.23 -0.69
C GLU A 261 6.78 -18.68 -0.36
N ILE A 262 7.19 -19.47 -1.38
CA ILE A 262 7.68 -20.85 -1.20
C ILE A 262 8.94 -20.87 -0.31
N LEU A 263 9.87 -19.94 -0.52
CA LEU A 263 11.11 -19.87 0.25
C LEU A 263 10.90 -19.38 1.69
N ILE A 264 9.96 -18.44 1.92
CA ILE A 264 9.52 -17.99 3.24
C ILE A 264 8.89 -19.14 4.02
N ILE A 265 7.93 -19.86 3.42
CA ILE A 265 7.26 -20.99 4.10
C ILE A 265 8.24 -22.12 4.40
N ARG A 266 9.26 -22.33 3.54
CA ARG A 266 10.37 -23.26 3.81
C ARG A 266 11.27 -22.80 4.97
N GLU A 267 11.47 -21.51 5.15
CA GLU A 267 12.23 -20.97 6.29
C GLU A 267 11.50 -21.25 7.63
N LEU A 268 10.22 -20.90 7.67
CA LEU A 268 9.36 -21.04 8.85
C LEU A 268 9.18 -22.51 9.28
N LEU A 269 9.02 -23.43 8.32
CA LEU A 269 8.64 -24.83 8.58
C LEU A 269 9.79 -25.84 8.55
N CYS A 270 10.87 -25.59 7.80
CA CYS A 270 11.96 -26.54 7.62
C CYS A 270 13.29 -26.10 8.24
N TYR A 271 13.49 -24.79 8.45
CA TYR A 271 14.68 -24.24 9.11
C TYR A 271 14.40 -23.70 10.52
N PHE A 272 13.14 -23.64 10.94
CA PHE A 272 12.70 -23.17 12.25
C PHE A 272 13.28 -21.78 12.59
N LYS A 273 13.03 -20.84 11.66
CA LYS A 273 13.47 -19.44 11.74
C LYS A 273 12.37 -18.49 11.30
N ASP A 274 12.40 -17.29 11.88
CA ASP A 274 11.54 -16.20 11.49
C ASP A 274 11.98 -15.60 10.14
N ALA A 275 11.03 -15.01 9.41
CA ALA A 275 11.25 -14.41 8.10
C ALA A 275 10.69 -12.98 8.04
N ILE A 276 11.37 -12.11 7.29
CA ILE A 276 10.91 -10.73 7.04
C ILE A 276 10.61 -10.57 5.54
N LEU A 277 9.40 -10.12 5.20
CA LEU A 277 9.03 -9.70 3.85
C LEU A 277 8.90 -8.17 3.83
N VAL A 278 9.85 -7.50 3.18
CA VAL A 278 9.92 -6.05 3.04
C VAL A 278 9.22 -5.63 1.74
N LEU A 279 8.26 -4.70 1.85
CA LEU A 279 7.42 -4.21 0.75
C LEU A 279 7.42 -2.66 0.74
N PRO A 280 7.38 -2.00 -0.42
CA PRO A 280 7.50 -0.53 -0.48
C PRO A 280 6.25 0.24 -0.04
N TYR A 281 5.09 -0.39 0.16
CA TYR A 281 3.84 0.30 0.50
C TYR A 281 2.93 -0.48 1.48
N ILE A 282 2.22 0.25 2.34
CA ILE A 282 1.23 -0.29 3.31
C ILE A 282 0.14 -1.12 2.61
N SER A 283 -0.29 -0.72 1.41
CA SER A 283 -1.27 -1.47 0.60
C SER A 283 -0.76 -2.85 0.20
N LEU A 284 0.50 -2.96 -0.23
CA LEU A 284 1.13 -4.24 -0.56
C LEU A 284 1.32 -5.12 0.67
N VAL A 285 1.72 -4.55 1.82
CA VAL A 285 1.77 -5.28 3.11
C VAL A 285 0.40 -5.92 3.40
N GLN A 286 -0.68 -5.15 3.30
CA GLN A 286 -2.03 -5.66 3.54
C GLN A 286 -2.51 -6.64 2.46
N GLU A 287 -2.08 -6.51 1.21
CA GLU A 287 -2.32 -7.50 0.15
C GLU A 287 -1.67 -8.86 0.51
N LYS A 288 -0.38 -8.87 0.87
CA LYS A 288 0.35 -10.11 1.19
C LYS A 288 -0.12 -10.74 2.50
N VAL A 289 -0.42 -9.95 3.54
CA VAL A 289 -1.01 -10.47 4.79
C VAL A 289 -2.35 -11.17 4.51
N ARG A 290 -3.24 -10.58 3.71
CA ARG A 290 -4.51 -11.23 3.31
C ARG A 290 -4.28 -12.50 2.49
N GLY A 291 -3.34 -12.47 1.55
CA GLY A 291 -3.04 -13.61 0.66
C GLY A 291 -2.34 -14.79 1.34
N LEU A 292 -1.62 -14.55 2.44
CA LEU A 292 -0.88 -15.58 3.19
C LEU A 292 -1.61 -16.05 4.47
N ALA A 293 -2.59 -15.31 4.98
CA ALA A 293 -3.39 -15.72 6.14
C ALA A 293 -4.02 -17.13 6.05
N PRO A 294 -4.51 -17.63 4.88
CA PRO A 294 -5.00 -19.01 4.78
C PRO A 294 -3.89 -20.05 4.99
N PHE A 295 -2.70 -19.79 4.43
CA PHE A 295 -1.52 -20.65 4.60
C PHE A 295 -1.04 -20.68 6.06
N ALA A 296 -1.05 -19.53 6.75
CA ALA A 296 -0.72 -19.44 8.17
C ALA A 296 -1.63 -20.33 9.03
N VAL A 297 -2.94 -20.32 8.76
CA VAL A 297 -3.93 -21.16 9.48
C VAL A 297 -3.77 -22.65 9.19
N ASP A 298 -3.47 -23.03 7.94
CA ASP A 298 -3.30 -24.44 7.54
C ASP A 298 -1.90 -25.03 7.83
N LEU A 299 -0.93 -24.19 8.21
CA LEU A 299 0.47 -24.58 8.49
C LEU A 299 0.97 -24.16 9.90
N ASP A 300 0.10 -23.56 10.72
CA ASP A 300 0.32 -23.15 12.13
C ASP A 300 1.50 -22.17 12.38
N PHE A 301 1.82 -21.31 11.40
CA PHE A 301 2.78 -20.19 11.56
C PHE A 301 2.07 -18.84 11.79
N VAL A 302 2.78 -17.84 12.32
CA VAL A 302 2.22 -16.50 12.64
C VAL A 302 2.59 -15.49 11.56
N ILE A 303 1.68 -14.56 11.25
CA ILE A 303 1.94 -13.39 10.39
C ILE A 303 1.72 -12.12 11.21
N GLU A 304 2.68 -11.18 11.20
CA GLU A 304 2.54 -9.88 11.87
C GLU A 304 2.57 -8.72 10.86
N GLU A 305 1.55 -7.86 10.88
CA GLU A 305 1.39 -6.71 9.97
C GLU A 305 2.16 -5.49 10.50
N CYS A 306 3.40 -5.31 10.05
CA CYS A 306 4.29 -4.24 10.50
C CYS A 306 4.26 -3.04 9.54
N ALA A 307 3.17 -2.28 9.55
CA ALA A 307 2.96 -1.14 8.66
C ALA A 307 2.26 0.06 9.34
N GLY A 308 2.76 1.27 9.08
CA GLY A 308 2.21 2.51 9.66
C GLY A 308 2.24 2.49 11.19
N ILE A 309 1.07 2.58 11.83
CA ILE A 309 0.94 2.48 13.30
C ILE A 309 1.00 1.05 13.85
N LYS A 310 0.92 0.01 12.99
CA LYS A 310 0.89 -1.41 13.41
C LYS A 310 2.28 -2.04 13.51
N GLY A 311 2.34 -3.25 14.09
CA GLY A 311 3.55 -4.05 14.32
C GLY A 311 4.21 -3.71 15.66
N THR A 312 4.56 -4.73 16.44
CA THR A 312 5.18 -4.58 17.76
C THR A 312 6.70 -4.43 17.62
N ILE A 313 7.27 -3.36 18.19
CA ILE A 313 8.72 -3.14 18.24
C ILE A 313 9.08 -2.72 19.68
N PRO A 314 9.92 -3.48 20.41
CA PRO A 314 10.57 -4.74 20.02
C PRO A 314 9.57 -5.86 19.68
N PRO A 315 9.92 -6.78 18.75
CA PRO A 315 9.07 -7.92 18.41
C PRO A 315 9.01 -8.91 19.58
N ARG A 316 7.83 -9.45 19.86
CA ARG A 316 7.64 -10.44 20.92
C ARG A 316 8.43 -11.72 20.60
N LYS A 317 9.11 -12.28 21.61
CA LYS A 317 9.82 -13.55 21.46
C LYS A 317 8.83 -14.70 21.59
N ARG A 318 8.44 -15.29 20.46
CA ARG A 318 7.61 -16.50 20.41
C ARG A 318 8.52 -17.73 20.46
N ARG A 319 8.08 -18.82 21.12
CA ARG A 319 8.86 -20.07 21.27
C ARG A 319 8.28 -21.20 20.42
N LYS A 320 6.95 -21.31 20.37
CA LYS A 320 6.24 -22.47 19.80
C LYS A 320 5.83 -22.31 18.32
N ARG A 321 5.93 -21.09 17.76
CA ARG A 321 5.62 -20.78 16.35
C ARG A 321 6.57 -19.72 15.81
N HIS A 322 6.98 -19.90 14.55
CA HIS A 322 7.77 -18.90 13.81
C HIS A 322 6.90 -17.83 13.16
N VAL A 323 7.52 -16.67 12.93
CA VAL A 323 6.84 -15.44 12.52
C VAL A 323 7.30 -14.99 11.14
N LEU A 324 6.31 -14.71 10.28
CA LEU A 324 6.49 -13.88 9.09
C LEU A 324 6.13 -12.43 9.43
N TYR A 325 7.14 -11.58 9.56
CA TYR A 325 6.94 -10.13 9.67
C TYR A 325 6.75 -9.56 8.26
N VAL A 326 5.56 -9.03 7.96
CA VAL A 326 5.28 -8.37 6.67
C VAL A 326 5.35 -6.86 6.89
N CYS A 327 6.40 -6.25 6.37
CA CYS A 327 6.87 -4.93 6.80
C CYS A 327 6.89 -3.90 5.66
N THR A 328 6.68 -2.63 5.99
CA THR A 328 7.22 -1.53 5.15
C THR A 328 8.73 -1.39 5.37
N ILE A 329 9.44 -0.68 4.47
CA ILE A 329 10.90 -0.48 4.54
C ILE A 329 11.33 0.09 5.90
N GLU A 330 10.61 1.09 6.39
CA GLU A 330 10.89 1.83 7.63
C GLU A 330 10.65 0.95 8.88
N LYS A 331 9.58 0.13 8.82
CA LYS A 331 9.25 -0.84 9.87
C LYS A 331 10.21 -2.01 9.90
N ALA A 332 10.68 -2.47 8.74
CA ALA A 332 11.69 -3.52 8.64
C ALA A 332 13.05 -3.04 9.19
N HIS A 333 13.45 -1.79 8.90
CA HIS A 333 14.66 -1.18 9.48
C HIS A 333 14.54 -1.04 11.01
N SER A 334 13.41 -0.55 11.49
CA SER A 334 13.11 -0.44 12.94
C SER A 334 13.13 -1.79 13.65
N LEU A 335 12.55 -2.83 13.02
CA LEU A 335 12.55 -4.21 13.49
C LEU A 335 13.97 -4.78 13.57
N VAL A 336 14.77 -4.62 12.52
CA VAL A 336 16.18 -5.06 12.49
C VAL A 336 17.02 -4.32 13.53
N ASN A 337 16.89 -3.00 13.65
CA ASN A 337 17.58 -2.22 14.70
C ASN A 337 17.26 -2.78 16.10
N SER A 338 15.98 -3.02 16.39
CA SER A 338 15.55 -3.55 17.69
C SER A 338 16.03 -4.99 17.93
N MET A 339 16.11 -5.83 16.89
CA MET A 339 16.67 -7.19 16.98
C MET A 339 18.19 -7.19 17.16
N ILE A 340 18.90 -6.14 16.71
CA ILE A 340 20.32 -5.92 17.01
C ILE A 340 20.49 -5.46 18.47
N GLU A 341 19.73 -4.45 18.92
CA GLU A 341 19.75 -3.94 20.30
C GLU A 341 19.44 -5.06 21.32
N ALA A 342 18.45 -5.91 21.03
CA ALA A 342 18.08 -7.07 21.83
C ALA A 342 18.99 -8.31 21.64
N LYS A 343 20.00 -8.25 20.76
CA LYS A 343 20.93 -9.35 20.43
C LYS A 343 20.22 -10.65 19.99
N ARG A 344 19.15 -10.50 19.21
CA ARG A 344 18.24 -11.56 18.74
C ARG A 344 18.27 -11.79 17.22
N MET A 345 19.21 -11.18 16.47
CA MET A 345 19.31 -11.34 15.02
C MET A 345 19.39 -12.79 14.52
N ASP A 346 19.95 -13.72 15.29
CA ASP A 346 19.98 -15.16 14.98
C ASP A 346 18.59 -15.84 14.96
N GLU A 347 17.51 -15.16 15.39
CA GLU A 347 16.13 -15.65 15.25
C GLU A 347 15.60 -15.49 13.80
N ILE A 348 16.12 -14.51 13.05
CA ILE A 348 15.79 -14.30 11.63
C ILE A 348 16.66 -15.23 10.76
N GLY A 349 16.03 -15.93 9.81
CA GLY A 349 16.70 -16.82 8.87
C GLY A 349 16.67 -16.34 7.42
N LEU A 350 15.64 -15.57 7.05
CA LEU A 350 15.43 -15.06 5.69
C LEU A 350 14.87 -13.63 5.70
N ILE A 351 15.43 -12.76 4.85
CA ILE A 351 14.84 -11.47 4.50
C ILE A 351 14.60 -11.44 2.99
N VAL A 352 13.34 -11.23 2.60
CA VAL A 352 12.95 -10.98 1.22
C VAL A 352 12.65 -9.49 1.05
N VAL A 353 13.21 -8.87 0.02
CA VAL A 353 12.89 -7.50 -0.41
C VAL A 353 12.15 -7.57 -1.75
N ASP A 354 10.89 -7.15 -1.76
CA ASP A 354 10.14 -6.90 -3.00
C ASP A 354 10.50 -5.51 -3.55
N GLU A 355 10.50 -5.40 -4.88
CA GLU A 355 10.96 -4.23 -5.63
C GLU A 355 12.29 -3.63 -5.12
N LEU A 356 13.34 -4.46 -5.02
CA LEU A 356 14.69 -4.09 -4.54
C LEU A 356 15.25 -2.83 -5.20
N HIS A 357 14.85 -2.50 -6.43
CA HIS A 357 15.24 -1.26 -7.11
C HIS A 357 14.90 0.03 -6.35
N MET A 358 13.95 -0.02 -5.41
CA MET A 358 13.62 1.07 -4.48
C MET A 358 14.81 1.49 -3.61
N ILE A 359 15.91 0.71 -3.55
CA ILE A 359 17.18 1.11 -2.94
C ILE A 359 17.82 2.35 -3.59
N GLY A 360 17.47 2.64 -4.86
CA GLY A 360 17.89 3.85 -5.57
C GLY A 360 16.87 4.99 -5.54
N GLU A 361 15.81 4.91 -4.71
CA GLU A 361 14.79 5.95 -4.65
C GLU A 361 15.23 7.14 -3.76
N GLN A 362 15.19 8.34 -4.34
CA GLN A 362 15.45 9.60 -3.62
C GLN A 362 14.36 9.90 -2.57
N GLY A 363 14.71 10.70 -1.56
CA GLY A 363 13.81 11.00 -0.44
C GLY A 363 13.91 9.98 0.69
N GLY A 364 15.13 9.48 0.95
CA GLY A 364 15.47 8.72 2.15
C GLY A 364 15.04 7.24 2.19
N ARG A 365 13.99 6.80 1.49
CA ARG A 365 13.55 5.39 1.54
C ARG A 365 14.63 4.41 1.04
N GLY A 366 15.35 4.76 -0.03
CA GLY A 366 16.49 3.98 -0.50
C GLY A 366 17.63 3.91 0.53
N ALA A 367 17.95 5.03 1.20
CA ALA A 367 18.95 5.09 2.28
C ALA A 367 18.57 4.19 3.48
N VAL A 368 17.29 4.13 3.85
CA VAL A 368 16.79 3.26 4.92
C VAL A 368 16.88 1.79 4.51
N LEU A 369 16.57 1.44 3.27
CA LEU A 369 16.72 0.08 2.74
C LEU A 369 18.19 -0.36 2.64
N GLU A 370 19.08 0.52 2.17
CA GLU A 370 20.52 0.26 2.14
C GLU A 370 21.08 0.11 3.56
N SER A 371 20.67 0.96 4.50
CA SER A 371 21.03 0.87 5.93
C SER A 371 20.59 -0.47 6.55
N LEU A 372 19.37 -0.92 6.25
CA LEU A 372 18.83 -2.21 6.71
C LEU A 372 19.71 -3.36 6.22
N LEU A 373 19.92 -3.44 4.90
CA LEU A 373 20.63 -4.56 4.27
C LEU A 373 22.11 -4.59 4.69
N SER A 374 22.78 -3.43 4.76
CA SER A 374 24.16 -3.31 5.22
C SER A 374 24.31 -3.78 6.68
N LYS A 375 23.36 -3.45 7.57
CA LYS A 375 23.34 -3.93 8.96
C LYS A 375 23.17 -5.44 9.06
N VAL A 376 22.28 -6.03 8.27
CA VAL A 376 22.07 -7.48 8.25
C VAL A 376 23.33 -8.21 7.77
N ILE A 377 23.95 -7.73 6.69
CA ILE A 377 25.20 -8.28 6.13
C ILE A 377 26.35 -8.22 7.14
N PHE A 378 26.50 -7.08 7.83
CA PHE A 378 27.59 -6.87 8.79
C PHE A 378 27.41 -7.70 10.08
N VAL A 379 26.20 -7.71 10.66
CA VAL A 379 25.93 -8.35 11.96
C VAL A 379 25.65 -9.86 11.84
N SER A 380 25.00 -10.31 10.76
CA SER A 380 24.53 -11.69 10.61
C SER A 380 25.12 -12.38 9.38
N LYS A 381 25.91 -13.43 9.62
CA LYS A 381 26.41 -14.35 8.59
C LYS A 381 25.49 -15.56 8.33
N ARG A 382 24.28 -15.57 8.90
CA ARG A 382 23.31 -16.69 8.84
C ARG A 382 22.00 -16.36 8.13
N THR A 383 21.55 -15.10 8.21
CA THR A 383 20.36 -14.62 7.49
C THR A 383 20.60 -14.64 5.98
N GLN A 384 19.77 -15.35 5.23
CA GLN A 384 19.74 -15.26 3.77
C GLN A 384 19.02 -13.98 3.33
N ILE A 385 19.54 -13.29 2.30
CA ILE A 385 18.89 -12.14 1.67
C ILE A 385 18.44 -12.52 0.26
N ILE A 386 17.17 -12.25 -0.06
CA ILE A 386 16.59 -12.46 -1.39
C ILE A 386 15.99 -11.15 -1.90
N GLY A 387 16.45 -10.69 -3.07
CA GLY A 387 15.93 -9.52 -3.76
C GLY A 387 15.07 -9.88 -4.96
N MET A 388 13.87 -9.30 -5.06
CA MET A 388 13.02 -9.36 -6.26
C MET A 388 13.00 -7.98 -6.92
N SER A 389 13.06 -7.91 -8.25
CA SER A 389 12.94 -6.62 -8.95
C SER A 389 12.37 -6.75 -10.38
N ALA A 390 11.85 -5.65 -10.90
CA ALA A 390 11.88 -5.37 -12.34
C ALA A 390 13.33 -5.30 -12.88
N THR A 391 13.49 -5.29 -14.21
CA THR A 391 14.81 -5.25 -14.89
C THR A 391 15.58 -3.96 -14.58
N LEU A 392 16.91 -4.06 -14.40
CA LEU A 392 17.78 -2.94 -14.00
C LEU A 392 19.09 -2.94 -14.79
N SER A 393 19.59 -1.74 -15.11
CA SER A 393 20.85 -1.56 -15.86
C SER A 393 22.10 -1.90 -15.05
N ASN A 394 22.12 -1.66 -13.74
CA ASN A 394 23.33 -1.83 -12.90
C ASN A 394 23.25 -3.02 -11.92
N MET A 395 22.61 -4.13 -12.30
CA MET A 395 22.51 -5.36 -11.49
C MET A 395 23.85 -5.84 -10.89
N SER A 396 24.98 -5.61 -11.59
CA SER A 396 26.33 -5.95 -11.12
C SER A 396 26.81 -5.19 -9.86
N ASP A 397 26.18 -4.06 -9.50
CA ASP A 397 26.45 -3.37 -8.23
C ASP A 397 25.70 -4.04 -7.08
N LEU A 398 24.39 -4.28 -7.27
CA LEU A 398 23.54 -4.94 -6.29
C LEU A 398 24.06 -6.36 -5.98
N GLN A 399 24.55 -7.08 -7.00
CA GLN A 399 25.18 -8.39 -6.85
C GLN A 399 26.38 -8.35 -5.90
N LYS A 400 27.27 -7.36 -6.06
CA LYS A 400 28.48 -7.20 -5.23
C LYS A 400 28.15 -6.73 -3.82
N PHE A 401 27.18 -5.82 -3.70
CA PHE A 401 26.68 -5.31 -2.42
C PHE A 401 26.06 -6.43 -1.58
N LEU A 402 25.16 -7.24 -2.15
CA LEU A 402 24.48 -8.32 -1.44
C LEU A 402 25.26 -9.65 -1.43
N ASN A 403 26.42 -9.73 -2.08
CA ASN A 403 27.18 -10.97 -2.31
C ASN A 403 26.30 -12.12 -2.82
N ALA A 404 25.55 -11.85 -3.90
CA ALA A 404 24.44 -12.69 -4.36
C ALA A 404 24.72 -13.39 -5.70
N ASP A 405 24.01 -14.49 -5.94
CA ASP A 405 23.78 -14.98 -7.32
C ASP A 405 22.71 -14.10 -8.00
N ILE A 406 22.75 -14.00 -9.33
CA ILE A 406 21.71 -13.37 -10.15
C ILE A 406 20.94 -14.48 -10.90
N TYR A 407 19.61 -14.35 -10.97
CA TYR A 407 18.79 -15.03 -11.98
C TYR A 407 17.97 -14.00 -12.75
N GLU A 408 18.18 -13.89 -14.06
CA GLU A 408 17.49 -12.91 -14.90
C GLU A 408 16.85 -13.58 -16.12
N LYS A 409 15.57 -13.28 -16.37
CA LYS A 409 14.79 -13.73 -17.52
C LYS A 409 13.78 -12.67 -17.94
N ASP A 410 13.73 -12.35 -19.22
CA ASP A 410 12.63 -11.61 -19.81
C ASP A 410 11.43 -12.56 -20.08
N PHE A 411 10.77 -12.99 -19.00
CA PHE A 411 9.57 -13.83 -19.08
C PHE A 411 8.34 -13.06 -18.61
N ARG A 412 7.27 -13.16 -19.40
CA ARG A 412 5.92 -12.67 -19.11
C ARG A 412 4.92 -13.73 -19.53
N PRO A 413 3.88 -14.05 -18.73
CA PRO A 413 2.92 -15.09 -19.08
C PRO A 413 1.99 -14.72 -20.23
N ILE A 414 1.77 -13.41 -20.46
CA ILE A 414 0.93 -12.86 -21.53
C ILE A 414 1.79 -11.89 -22.38
N GLU A 415 1.69 -11.96 -23.70
CA GLU A 415 2.36 -11.04 -24.64
C GLU A 415 1.91 -9.58 -24.38
N LEU A 416 2.83 -8.60 -24.44
CA LEU A 416 2.48 -7.17 -24.43
C LEU A 416 2.75 -6.53 -25.79
N LYS A 417 1.73 -5.87 -26.35
CA LYS A 417 1.84 -5.03 -27.55
C LYS A 417 1.91 -3.56 -27.15
N GLU A 418 2.98 -2.89 -27.55
CA GLU A 418 3.28 -1.51 -27.17
C GLU A 418 3.02 -0.55 -28.33
N TYR A 419 1.93 0.21 -28.21
CA TYR A 419 1.48 1.15 -29.20
C TYR A 419 1.63 2.61 -28.76
N VAL A 420 1.87 3.49 -29.73
CA VAL A 420 1.86 4.94 -29.54
C VAL A 420 0.82 5.58 -30.46
N LYS A 421 -0.11 6.34 -29.89
CA LYS A 421 -1.11 7.13 -30.63
C LYS A 421 -0.56 8.52 -30.92
N VAL A 422 -0.55 8.89 -32.20
CA VAL A 422 -0.29 10.25 -32.68
C VAL A 422 -1.50 10.68 -33.50
N GLU A 423 -2.18 11.76 -33.11
CA GLU A 423 -3.46 12.19 -33.72
C GLU A 423 -4.45 11.01 -33.81
N ASN A 424 -4.99 10.67 -34.99
CA ASN A 424 -5.91 9.56 -35.19
C ASN A 424 -5.20 8.26 -35.63
N GLU A 425 -3.89 8.14 -35.42
CA GLU A 425 -3.09 7.02 -35.93
C GLU A 425 -2.36 6.28 -34.80
N LEU A 426 -2.40 4.95 -34.85
CA LEU A 426 -1.79 4.05 -33.88
C LEU A 426 -0.57 3.38 -34.50
N TYR A 427 0.59 3.58 -33.88
CA TYR A 427 1.89 3.10 -34.34
C TYR A 427 2.48 2.05 -33.39
N GLU A 428 3.34 1.18 -33.90
CA GLU A 428 4.15 0.20 -33.14
C GLU A 428 5.65 0.42 -33.44
N LEU A 429 6.50 0.31 -32.42
CA LEU A 429 7.95 0.49 -32.53
C LEU A 429 8.61 -0.82 -32.97
N VAL A 430 8.76 -1.02 -34.28
CA VAL A 430 9.26 -2.27 -34.86
C VAL A 430 10.77 -2.43 -34.68
N ASN A 431 11.53 -1.32 -34.74
CA ASN A 431 12.98 -1.36 -34.58
C ASN A 431 13.46 -0.31 -33.56
N LYS A 432 14.00 -0.81 -32.44
CA LYS A 432 14.57 0.00 -31.34
C LYS A 432 15.92 0.66 -31.68
N GLN A 433 16.59 0.25 -32.76
CA GLN A 433 17.88 0.82 -33.16
C GLN A 433 17.75 1.98 -34.17
N SER A 434 16.72 1.95 -35.03
CA SER A 434 16.44 3.00 -36.02
C SER A 434 15.34 3.99 -35.60
N GLU A 435 14.73 3.80 -34.43
CA GLU A 435 13.50 4.50 -34.00
C GLU A 435 12.39 4.44 -35.07
N GLU A 436 12.17 3.26 -35.66
CA GLU A 436 11.25 3.06 -36.78
C GLU A 436 9.86 2.60 -36.31
N TRP A 437 8.84 3.37 -36.72
CA TRP A 437 7.46 3.26 -36.24
C TRP A 437 6.54 2.82 -37.39
N GLN A 438 6.02 1.60 -37.33
CA GLN A 438 5.04 1.12 -38.32
C GLN A 438 3.64 1.61 -37.95
N LEU A 439 2.87 2.08 -38.93
CA LEU A 439 1.43 2.35 -38.76
C LEU A 439 0.68 1.02 -38.65
N VAL A 440 0.00 0.79 -37.52
CA VAL A 440 -0.79 -0.42 -37.25
C VAL A 440 -2.26 -0.20 -37.62
N ARG A 441 -2.85 0.92 -37.20
CA ARG A 441 -4.27 1.21 -37.41
C ARG A 441 -4.52 2.71 -37.51
N LYS A 442 -5.50 3.11 -38.32
CA LYS A 442 -6.15 4.42 -38.17
C LYS A 442 -7.35 4.25 -37.24
N LEU A 443 -7.63 5.27 -36.43
CA LEU A 443 -8.74 5.31 -35.49
C LEU A 443 -9.92 6.01 -36.18
N ASP A 444 -10.88 5.21 -36.63
CA ASP A 444 -12.14 5.68 -37.20
C ASP A 444 -13.28 5.20 -36.29
N PHE A 445 -13.67 6.07 -35.35
CA PHE A 445 -14.79 5.85 -34.44
C PHE A 445 -15.95 6.75 -34.85
N ASN A 446 -17.19 6.29 -34.65
CA ASN A 446 -18.43 7.03 -34.95
C ASN A 446 -18.66 8.22 -33.99
N TYR A 447 -17.71 9.15 -33.92
CA TYR A 447 -17.73 10.33 -33.07
C TYR A 447 -18.57 11.44 -33.70
N THR A 448 -19.49 12.01 -32.92
CA THR A 448 -20.17 13.25 -33.32
C THR A 448 -19.20 14.44 -33.25
N LYS A 449 -19.54 15.56 -33.91
CA LYS A 449 -18.73 16.80 -33.83
C LYS A 449 -18.54 17.30 -32.39
N GLU A 450 -19.48 17.02 -31.49
CA GLU A 450 -19.37 17.34 -30.06
C GLU A 450 -18.40 16.39 -29.34
N MET A 451 -18.42 15.09 -29.67
CA MET A 451 -17.45 14.12 -29.12
C MET A 451 -16.02 14.47 -29.55
N VAL A 452 -15.79 14.84 -30.81
CA VAL A 452 -14.46 15.29 -31.28
C VAL A 452 -13.97 16.53 -30.54
N PHE A 453 -14.88 17.45 -30.16
CA PHE A 453 -14.50 18.65 -29.41
C PHE A 453 -14.17 18.37 -27.92
N LYS A 454 -14.91 17.45 -27.28
CA LYS A 454 -14.76 17.13 -25.85
C LYS A 454 -13.72 16.04 -25.56
N ASP A 455 -13.58 15.08 -26.47
CA ASP A 455 -12.63 13.96 -26.44
C ASP A 455 -11.83 13.90 -27.77
N PRO A 456 -11.00 14.92 -28.06
CA PRO A 456 -10.20 14.98 -29.30
C PRO A 456 -9.15 13.87 -29.40
N ASP A 457 -8.91 13.15 -28.31
CA ASP A 457 -7.98 12.02 -28.24
C ASP A 457 -8.67 10.65 -28.34
N MET A 458 -9.98 10.61 -28.61
CA MET A 458 -10.74 9.39 -28.85
C MET A 458 -10.64 8.33 -27.73
N ILE A 459 -10.45 8.78 -26.49
CA ILE A 459 -10.20 7.90 -25.34
C ILE A 459 -11.45 7.08 -25.01
N THR A 460 -12.64 7.67 -25.17
CA THR A 460 -13.90 6.95 -24.96
C THR A 460 -14.02 5.76 -25.93
N GLY A 461 -13.66 5.95 -27.21
CA GLY A 461 -13.61 4.87 -28.21
C GLY A 461 -12.60 3.79 -27.84
N LEU A 462 -11.37 4.17 -27.49
CA LEU A 462 -10.31 3.25 -27.04
C LEU A 462 -10.64 2.49 -25.74
N VAL A 463 -11.52 3.04 -24.89
CA VAL A 463 -12.04 2.35 -23.70
C VAL A 463 -13.24 1.45 -24.06
N TYR A 464 -14.16 1.94 -24.90
CA TYR A 464 -15.38 1.25 -25.29
C TYR A 464 -15.15 0.02 -26.19
N GLU A 465 -14.02 -0.05 -26.91
CA GLU A 465 -13.56 -1.30 -27.55
C GLU A 465 -13.31 -2.47 -26.57
N VAL A 466 -13.13 -2.17 -25.27
CA VAL A 466 -12.67 -3.13 -24.26
C VAL A 466 -13.75 -3.41 -23.20
N ILE A 467 -14.49 -2.39 -22.78
CA ILE A 467 -15.49 -2.50 -21.71
C ILE A 467 -16.92 -2.76 -22.26
N PRO A 468 -17.80 -3.49 -21.54
CA PRO A 468 -17.63 -4.02 -20.18
C PRO A 468 -17.01 -5.42 -20.08
N GLN A 469 -16.80 -6.14 -21.19
CA GLN A 469 -16.36 -7.54 -21.18
C GLN A 469 -14.95 -7.71 -20.60
N ASN A 470 -14.06 -6.78 -20.92
CA ASN A 470 -12.68 -6.74 -20.47
C ASN A 470 -12.41 -5.44 -19.68
N SER A 471 -11.26 -5.37 -19.01
CA SER A 471 -10.92 -4.25 -18.13
C SER A 471 -9.82 -3.34 -18.68
N CYS A 472 -9.89 -2.06 -18.33
CA CYS A 472 -8.98 -1.01 -18.82
C CYS A 472 -8.49 -0.08 -17.69
N LEU A 473 -7.22 0.35 -17.78
CA LEU A 473 -6.63 1.40 -16.93
C LEU A 473 -6.24 2.60 -17.79
N VAL A 474 -6.56 3.82 -17.36
CA VAL A 474 -6.23 5.07 -18.06
C VAL A 474 -5.37 5.95 -17.16
N PHE A 475 -4.06 5.85 -17.28
CA PHE A 475 -3.10 6.64 -16.52
C PHE A 475 -3.13 8.12 -16.96
N CYS A 476 -3.35 9.02 -16.01
CA CYS A 476 -3.51 10.46 -16.21
C CYS A 476 -2.44 11.25 -15.41
N PRO A 477 -1.90 12.37 -15.94
CA PRO A 477 -0.79 13.08 -15.29
C PRO A 477 -1.11 13.67 -13.91
N THR A 478 -2.36 14.08 -13.66
CA THR A 478 -2.77 14.70 -12.37
C THR A 478 -4.10 14.16 -11.86
N LYS A 479 -4.34 14.34 -10.55
CA LYS A 479 -5.59 13.95 -9.87
C LYS A 479 -6.83 14.48 -10.59
N LYS A 480 -6.83 15.77 -10.95
CA LYS A 480 -7.95 16.43 -11.64
C LYS A 480 -8.16 15.90 -13.06
N HIS A 481 -7.12 15.46 -13.76
CA HIS A 481 -7.28 14.79 -15.06
C HIS A 481 -7.97 13.43 -14.92
N CYS A 482 -7.72 12.67 -13.84
CA CYS A 482 -8.46 11.42 -13.58
C CYS A 482 -9.96 11.71 -13.43
N GLU A 483 -10.33 12.62 -12.53
CA GLU A 483 -11.73 13.02 -12.31
C GLU A 483 -12.42 13.50 -13.60
N ASN A 484 -11.72 14.33 -14.39
CA ASN A 484 -12.26 14.89 -15.63
C ASN A 484 -12.41 13.82 -16.73
N VAL A 485 -11.42 12.93 -16.90
CA VAL A 485 -11.47 11.86 -17.93
C VAL A 485 -12.52 10.81 -17.57
N ALA A 486 -12.68 10.44 -16.29
CA ALA A 486 -13.78 9.57 -15.86
C ALA A 486 -15.14 10.20 -16.18
N LYS A 487 -15.33 11.49 -15.88
CA LYS A 487 -16.56 12.23 -16.20
C LYS A 487 -16.80 12.31 -17.71
N MET A 488 -15.77 12.54 -18.51
CA MET A 488 -15.82 12.62 -19.98
C MET A 488 -16.25 11.28 -20.61
N ILE A 489 -15.60 10.18 -20.22
CA ILE A 489 -15.94 8.83 -20.69
C ILE A 489 -17.41 8.52 -20.41
N CYS A 490 -17.88 8.81 -19.19
CA CYS A 490 -19.28 8.55 -18.78
C CYS A 490 -20.33 9.47 -19.41
N GLN A 491 -19.93 10.50 -20.17
CA GLN A 491 -20.85 11.31 -20.98
C GLN A 491 -21.13 10.70 -22.36
N PHE A 492 -20.33 9.72 -22.78
CA PHE A 492 -20.32 9.19 -24.15
C PHE A 492 -20.40 7.66 -24.25
N LEU A 493 -20.35 6.94 -23.12
CA LEU A 493 -20.69 5.51 -23.08
C LEU A 493 -22.20 5.30 -23.22
N PRO A 494 -22.66 4.30 -24.00
CA PRO A 494 -24.07 3.99 -24.13
C PRO A 494 -24.64 3.28 -22.89
N ASP A 495 -25.96 3.39 -22.69
CA ASP A 495 -26.67 2.82 -21.53
C ASP A 495 -26.56 1.29 -21.39
N SER A 496 -26.21 0.57 -22.46
CA SER A 496 -25.89 -0.87 -22.41
C SER A 496 -24.73 -1.17 -21.43
N VAL A 497 -23.75 -0.28 -21.34
CA VAL A 497 -22.63 -0.38 -20.38
C VAL A 497 -23.09 -0.05 -18.95
N ALA A 498 -24.14 0.77 -18.81
CA ALA A 498 -24.74 1.08 -17.52
C ALA A 498 -25.49 -0.14 -16.93
N LEU A 499 -26.18 -0.91 -17.78
CA LEU A 499 -26.96 -2.09 -17.36
C LEU A 499 -26.11 -3.29 -16.90
N HIS A 500 -24.88 -3.46 -17.42
CA HIS A 500 -23.97 -4.54 -17.00
C HIS A 500 -23.69 -4.49 -15.49
N LYS A 501 -23.95 -5.57 -14.74
CA LYS A 501 -23.74 -5.67 -13.27
C LYS A 501 -24.35 -4.52 -12.46
N LYS A 502 -25.57 -4.09 -12.84
CA LYS A 502 -26.27 -2.95 -12.23
C LYS A 502 -26.46 -3.12 -10.72
N GLU A 503 -26.87 -4.30 -10.26
CA GLU A 503 -27.18 -4.54 -8.84
C GLU A 503 -25.93 -4.46 -7.96
N GLU A 504 -24.80 -5.01 -8.43
CA GLU A 504 -23.53 -4.96 -7.72
C GLU A 504 -22.94 -3.54 -7.70
N LYS A 505 -23.13 -2.75 -8.78
CA LYS A 505 -22.80 -1.32 -8.81
C LYS A 505 -23.64 -0.52 -7.81
N GLU A 506 -24.93 -0.81 -7.68
CA GLU A 506 -25.81 -0.16 -6.70
C GLU A 506 -25.45 -0.56 -5.25
N LEU A 507 -25.03 -1.80 -5.01
CA LEU A 507 -24.51 -2.25 -3.71
C LEU A 507 -23.17 -1.59 -3.36
N LEU A 508 -22.28 -1.42 -4.33
CA LEU A 508 -21.02 -0.68 -4.17
C LEU A 508 -21.27 0.79 -3.80
N ILE A 509 -22.23 1.44 -4.46
CA ILE A 509 -22.65 2.82 -4.13
C ILE A 509 -23.15 2.91 -2.68
N LYS A 510 -24.04 2.00 -2.25
CA LYS A 510 -24.55 1.96 -0.86
C LYS A 510 -23.41 1.77 0.15
N THR A 511 -22.51 0.82 -0.10
CA THR A 511 -21.34 0.54 0.75
C THR A 511 -20.40 1.75 0.89
N LEU A 512 -20.18 2.51 -0.20
CA LEU A 512 -19.34 3.72 -0.17
C LEU A 512 -20.01 4.91 0.53
N ILE A 513 -21.34 5.02 0.49
CA ILE A 513 -22.11 5.98 1.28
C ILE A 513 -22.00 5.65 2.78
N GLU A 514 -22.08 4.36 3.15
CA GLU A 514 -21.93 3.90 4.54
C GLU A 514 -20.54 4.23 5.11
N GLU A 515 -19.45 3.83 4.44
CA GLU A 515 -18.07 4.18 4.85
C GLU A 515 -17.81 5.70 4.81
N GLY A 516 -18.47 6.42 3.91
CA GLY A 516 -18.42 7.88 3.81
C GLY A 516 -19.21 8.64 4.88
N ASN A 517 -19.85 7.95 5.83
CA ASN A 517 -20.75 8.54 6.84
C ASN A 517 -21.88 9.36 6.18
N GLY A 518 -22.52 8.78 5.15
CA GLY A 518 -23.56 9.43 4.33
C GLY A 518 -23.03 10.18 3.11
N ASN A 519 -21.72 10.41 3.00
CA ASN A 519 -21.12 11.21 1.93
C ASN A 519 -20.50 10.35 0.82
N VAL A 520 -20.64 10.77 -0.43
CA VAL A 520 -19.97 10.15 -1.59
C VAL A 520 -19.76 11.21 -2.67
N CYS A 521 -18.73 11.04 -3.50
CA CYS A 521 -18.45 12.03 -4.55
C CYS A 521 -19.44 11.89 -5.72
N GLU A 522 -20.02 13.02 -6.15
CA GLU A 522 -20.94 13.10 -7.30
C GLU A 522 -20.36 12.48 -8.59
N ILE A 523 -19.04 12.62 -8.81
CA ILE A 523 -18.36 12.04 -9.97
C ILE A 523 -18.38 10.51 -9.89
N LEU A 524 -18.13 9.92 -8.72
CA LEU A 524 -18.20 8.46 -8.51
C LEU A 524 -19.63 7.94 -8.63
N LEU A 525 -20.62 8.65 -8.05
CA LEU A 525 -22.05 8.32 -8.20
C LEU A 525 -22.51 8.26 -9.67
N LYS A 526 -21.93 9.10 -10.53
CA LYS A 526 -22.22 9.12 -11.96
C LYS A 526 -21.40 8.07 -12.72
N SER A 527 -20.11 7.88 -12.39
CA SER A 527 -19.23 6.99 -13.15
C SER A 527 -19.44 5.51 -12.85
N PHE A 528 -19.72 5.14 -11.59
CA PHE A 528 -19.92 3.73 -11.21
C PHE A 528 -21.09 3.09 -11.95
N LYS A 529 -22.11 3.86 -12.33
CA LYS A 529 -23.22 3.39 -13.18
C LYS A 529 -22.70 2.73 -14.45
N PHE A 530 -21.71 3.33 -15.11
CA PHE A 530 -21.07 2.81 -16.33
C PHE A 530 -19.89 1.84 -16.05
N GLY A 531 -19.67 1.43 -14.80
CA GLY A 531 -18.51 0.61 -14.42
C GLY A 531 -17.18 1.36 -14.47
N VAL A 532 -17.22 2.70 -14.50
CA VAL A 532 -16.04 3.56 -14.56
C VAL A 532 -15.77 4.16 -13.17
N ALA A 533 -14.50 4.33 -12.80
CA ALA A 533 -14.11 5.09 -11.62
C ALA A 533 -12.82 5.87 -11.86
N TYR A 534 -12.46 6.74 -10.92
CA TYR A 534 -11.14 7.33 -10.84
C TYR A 534 -10.41 6.86 -9.58
N HIS A 535 -9.07 6.74 -9.64
CA HIS A 535 -8.25 6.25 -8.53
C HIS A 535 -6.98 7.09 -8.35
N HIS A 536 -6.84 7.72 -7.19
CA HIS A 536 -5.68 8.55 -6.86
C HIS A 536 -5.59 8.84 -5.36
N SER A 537 -4.44 9.36 -4.89
CA SER A 537 -4.21 9.74 -3.47
C SER A 537 -5.05 10.92 -2.94
N GLY A 538 -5.97 11.49 -3.73
CA GLY A 538 -7.04 12.36 -3.24
C GLY A 538 -8.25 11.62 -2.62
N LEU A 539 -8.33 10.29 -2.80
CA LEU A 539 -9.31 9.40 -2.18
C LEU A 539 -8.79 8.88 -0.83
N THR A 540 -9.70 8.56 0.08
CA THR A 540 -9.35 7.81 1.30
C THR A 540 -8.85 6.40 0.98
N MET A 541 -8.21 5.73 1.94
CA MET A 541 -7.77 4.35 1.82
C MET A 541 -8.94 3.37 1.63
N ASP A 542 -10.07 3.62 2.30
CA ASP A 542 -11.23 2.73 2.28
C ASP A 542 -12.01 2.84 0.95
N GLU A 543 -12.15 4.05 0.41
CA GLU A 543 -12.65 4.23 -0.96
C GLU A 543 -11.76 3.55 -2.01
N ARG A 544 -10.44 3.67 -1.88
CA ARG A 544 -9.48 3.01 -2.78
C ARG A 544 -9.62 1.50 -2.71
N LYS A 545 -9.64 0.93 -1.51
CA LYS A 545 -9.86 -0.51 -1.28
C LYS A 545 -11.16 -1.00 -1.95
N LEU A 546 -12.27 -0.29 -1.76
CA LEU A 546 -13.56 -0.70 -2.34
C LEU A 546 -13.58 -0.58 -3.88
N ILE A 547 -12.90 0.41 -4.46
CA ILE A 547 -12.72 0.54 -5.92
C ILE A 547 -11.80 -0.55 -6.47
N GLU A 548 -10.71 -0.88 -5.77
CA GLU A 548 -9.77 -1.96 -6.10
C GLU A 548 -10.48 -3.33 -6.06
N GLU A 549 -11.21 -3.64 -4.98
CA GLU A 549 -11.97 -4.88 -4.82
C GLU A 549 -13.12 -4.96 -5.84
N ALA A 550 -13.82 -3.86 -6.15
CA ALA A 550 -14.85 -3.85 -7.19
C ALA A 550 -14.31 -4.01 -8.62
N TYR A 551 -13.09 -3.53 -8.89
CA TYR A 551 -12.42 -3.73 -10.17
C TYR A 551 -11.89 -5.17 -10.33
N GLN A 552 -11.33 -5.77 -9.26
CA GLN A 552 -10.93 -7.19 -9.26
C GLN A 552 -12.12 -8.13 -9.51
N ASN A 553 -13.31 -7.82 -8.97
CA ASN A 553 -14.55 -8.55 -9.22
C ASN A 553 -15.22 -8.19 -10.58
N GLY A 554 -14.60 -7.31 -11.38
CA GLY A 554 -15.13 -6.85 -12.67
C GLY A 554 -16.51 -6.19 -12.58
N ILE A 555 -16.84 -5.57 -11.45
CA ILE A 555 -18.02 -4.70 -11.26
C ILE A 555 -17.70 -3.31 -11.84
N LEU A 556 -16.46 -2.87 -11.62
CA LEU A 556 -15.83 -1.79 -12.36
C LEU A 556 -14.94 -2.39 -13.46
N CYS A 557 -15.03 -1.84 -14.67
CA CYS A 557 -14.29 -2.27 -15.85
C CYS A 557 -13.30 -1.20 -16.34
N CYS A 558 -13.39 0.06 -15.89
CA CYS A 558 -12.42 1.11 -16.23
C CYS A 558 -12.00 1.93 -15.00
N LEU A 559 -10.69 2.10 -14.77
CA LEU A 559 -10.16 3.06 -13.80
C LEU A 559 -9.32 4.14 -14.50
N THR A 560 -9.63 5.41 -14.28
CA THR A 560 -8.73 6.53 -14.64
C THR A 560 -7.84 6.85 -13.44
N CYS A 561 -6.51 6.69 -13.55
CA CYS A 561 -5.64 6.62 -12.36
C CYS A 561 -4.38 7.50 -12.45
N THR A 562 -3.87 7.93 -11.30
CA THR A 562 -2.51 8.50 -11.22
C THR A 562 -1.45 7.39 -11.16
N SER A 563 -0.20 7.75 -11.46
CA SER A 563 0.98 6.87 -11.38
C SER A 563 1.12 6.11 -10.04
N THR A 564 0.54 6.62 -8.96
CA THR A 564 0.43 5.92 -7.66
C THR A 564 -0.17 4.52 -7.73
N LEU A 565 -1.01 4.22 -8.73
CA LEU A 565 -1.53 2.86 -8.93
C LEU A 565 -0.47 1.91 -9.49
N ALA A 566 0.52 2.42 -10.24
CA ALA A 566 1.50 1.63 -10.99
C ALA A 566 2.36 0.73 -10.08
N ALA A 567 2.68 1.18 -8.87
CA ALA A 567 3.50 0.45 -7.89
C ALA A 567 2.73 0.02 -6.61
N GLY A 568 1.45 0.40 -6.46
CA GLY A 568 0.78 0.34 -5.15
C GLY A 568 -0.04 -0.93 -4.82
N VAL A 569 -0.59 -1.62 -5.82
CA VAL A 569 -1.52 -2.77 -5.68
C VAL A 569 -1.48 -3.68 -6.91
N ASN A 570 -1.75 -4.98 -6.80
CA ASN A 570 -1.85 -5.86 -7.96
C ASN A 570 -3.22 -5.75 -8.67
N LEU A 571 -3.29 -4.89 -9.69
CA LEU A 571 -4.44 -4.71 -10.61
C LEU A 571 -3.98 -4.82 -12.07
N PRO A 572 -4.22 -5.95 -12.76
CA PRO A 572 -4.02 -6.10 -14.20
C PRO A 572 -5.26 -5.70 -15.03
N ALA A 573 -5.08 -5.51 -16.34
CA ALA A 573 -6.10 -5.04 -17.28
C ALA A 573 -5.85 -5.59 -18.69
N LYS A 574 -6.86 -5.74 -19.55
CA LYS A 574 -6.65 -6.10 -20.97
C LYS A 574 -5.87 -4.99 -21.70
N ARG A 575 -6.26 -3.74 -21.48
CA ARG A 575 -5.68 -2.55 -22.12
C ARG A 575 -5.27 -1.49 -21.10
N VAL A 576 -4.06 -0.94 -21.25
CA VAL A 576 -3.56 0.19 -20.46
C VAL A 576 -3.35 1.40 -21.38
N ILE A 577 -3.92 2.55 -21.04
CA ILE A 577 -3.79 3.80 -21.82
C ILE A 577 -3.02 4.81 -20.98
N LEU A 578 -1.96 5.42 -21.52
CA LEU A 578 -1.28 6.56 -20.91
C LEU A 578 -1.72 7.84 -21.63
N ARG A 579 -2.40 8.73 -20.91
CA ARG A 579 -3.05 9.93 -21.47
C ARG A 579 -2.07 10.95 -22.10
N ALA A 580 -0.85 10.96 -21.60
CA ALA A 580 0.29 11.79 -22.02
C ALA A 580 1.58 11.21 -21.40
N PRO A 581 2.79 11.49 -21.94
CA PRO A 581 4.07 10.98 -21.42
C PRO A 581 4.59 11.72 -20.16
N TYR A 582 3.68 12.14 -19.26
CA TYR A 582 4.00 12.99 -18.11
C TYR A 582 3.35 12.53 -16.79
N ILE A 583 4.04 12.77 -15.67
CA ILE A 583 3.50 12.69 -14.30
C ILE A 583 3.63 14.08 -13.68
N GLY A 584 2.50 14.70 -13.30
CA GLY A 584 2.50 16.12 -12.95
C GLY A 584 2.93 16.97 -14.14
N MET A 585 4.15 17.52 -14.07
CA MET A 585 4.84 18.21 -15.16
C MET A 585 6.15 17.50 -15.58
N GLU A 586 6.56 16.45 -14.89
CA GLU A 586 7.76 15.67 -15.20
C GLU A 586 7.50 14.75 -16.40
N PHE A 587 8.43 14.70 -17.35
CA PHE A 587 8.43 13.65 -18.39
C PHE A 587 8.81 12.31 -17.74
N ILE A 588 8.19 11.21 -18.16
CA ILE A 588 8.38 9.91 -17.51
C ILE A 588 9.72 9.25 -17.86
N THR A 589 10.31 8.50 -16.92
CA THR A 589 11.45 7.60 -17.19
C THR A 589 10.97 6.28 -17.77
N LEU A 590 11.88 5.53 -18.40
CA LEU A 590 11.56 4.20 -18.95
C LEU A 590 11.06 3.24 -17.87
N SER A 591 11.63 3.26 -16.66
CA SER A 591 11.15 2.40 -15.56
C SER A 591 9.71 2.76 -15.16
N ARG A 592 9.41 4.05 -14.96
CA ARG A 592 8.05 4.53 -14.65
C ARG A 592 7.05 4.16 -15.76
N TYR A 593 7.46 4.21 -17.03
CA TYR A 593 6.65 3.75 -18.17
C TYR A 593 6.41 2.23 -18.15
N LYS A 594 7.48 1.42 -18.00
CA LYS A 594 7.37 -0.05 -17.95
C LYS A 594 6.55 -0.56 -16.76
N GLN A 595 6.61 0.11 -15.60
CA GLN A 595 5.74 -0.19 -14.45
C GLN A 595 4.25 0.02 -14.74
N MET A 596 3.86 1.00 -15.56
CA MET A 596 2.46 1.24 -15.94
C MET A 596 1.95 0.18 -16.93
N ILE A 597 2.68 -0.04 -18.03
CA ILE A 597 2.27 -1.00 -19.07
C ILE A 597 2.47 -2.47 -18.66
N GLY A 598 3.29 -2.72 -17.64
CA GLY A 598 3.44 -4.02 -16.98
C GLY A 598 2.15 -4.59 -16.37
N ARG A 599 1.06 -3.81 -16.40
CA ARG A 599 -0.30 -4.18 -15.95
C ARG A 599 -1.23 -4.61 -17.08
N ALA A 600 -0.82 -4.46 -18.34
CA ALA A 600 -1.58 -4.96 -19.48
C ALA A 600 -1.43 -6.49 -19.61
N GLY A 601 -2.53 -7.17 -19.96
CA GLY A 601 -2.64 -8.63 -19.99
C GLY A 601 -2.92 -9.25 -18.62
N ARG A 602 -4.11 -9.85 -18.45
CA ARG A 602 -4.48 -10.65 -17.27
C ARG A 602 -4.08 -12.11 -17.50
N ALA A 603 -3.10 -12.60 -16.74
CA ALA A 603 -2.64 -13.98 -16.81
C ALA A 603 -3.80 -14.98 -16.61
N GLY A 604 -3.91 -15.98 -17.50
CA GLY A 604 -5.00 -16.96 -17.48
C GLY A 604 -6.36 -16.46 -17.97
N ILE A 605 -6.46 -15.23 -18.50
CA ILE A 605 -7.73 -14.65 -19.00
C ILE A 605 -7.57 -14.00 -20.37
N ASP A 606 -6.48 -13.26 -20.61
CA ASP A 606 -6.24 -12.54 -21.86
C ASP A 606 -5.15 -13.22 -22.70
N ASP A 607 -5.38 -13.43 -24.01
CA ASP A 607 -4.35 -13.94 -24.94
C ASP A 607 -3.16 -12.97 -25.11
N SER A 608 -3.43 -11.68 -24.88
CA SER A 608 -2.50 -10.56 -25.07
C SER A 608 -2.88 -9.38 -24.18
N GLY A 609 -1.90 -8.58 -23.79
CA GLY A 609 -2.07 -7.25 -23.22
C GLY A 609 -1.73 -6.17 -24.24
N GLU A 610 -2.43 -5.03 -24.16
CA GLU A 610 -2.16 -3.86 -24.99
C GLU A 610 -1.82 -2.66 -24.14
N SER A 611 -0.83 -1.86 -24.54
CA SER A 611 -0.60 -0.52 -23.99
C SER A 611 -0.58 0.55 -25.06
N ILE A 612 -1.29 1.66 -24.85
CA ILE A 612 -1.41 2.79 -25.78
C ILE A 612 -0.91 4.06 -25.10
N LEU A 613 0.24 4.58 -25.51
CA LEU A 613 0.74 5.89 -25.08
C LEU A 613 0.24 6.98 -26.05
N ILE A 614 -0.56 7.93 -25.55
CA ILE A 614 -1.08 9.05 -26.34
C ILE A 614 -0.11 10.21 -26.29
N ILE A 615 0.29 10.74 -27.45
CA ILE A 615 1.30 11.82 -27.56
C ILE A 615 0.90 12.87 -28.60
N LYS A 616 1.46 14.08 -28.49
CA LYS A 616 1.40 15.09 -29.56
C LYS A 616 2.47 14.82 -30.63
N PRO A 617 2.29 15.29 -31.89
CA PRO A 617 3.34 15.20 -32.92
C PRO A 617 4.70 15.77 -32.47
N THR A 618 4.69 16.86 -31.68
CA THR A 618 5.89 17.50 -31.11
C THR A 618 6.64 16.64 -30.08
N GLU A 619 5.99 15.63 -29.50
CA GLU A 619 6.55 14.78 -28.44
C GLU A 619 7.22 13.51 -29.02
N ARG A 620 7.00 13.21 -30.31
CA ARG A 620 7.41 11.96 -30.99
C ARG A 620 8.90 11.64 -30.84
N ILE A 621 9.78 12.63 -31.00
CA ILE A 621 11.24 12.44 -30.89
C ILE A 621 11.67 12.11 -29.44
N ASN A 622 11.04 12.75 -28.44
CA ASN A 622 11.36 12.49 -27.04
C ASN A 622 10.79 11.13 -26.58
N VAL A 623 9.68 10.69 -27.17
CA VAL A 623 9.06 9.39 -26.91
C VAL A 623 9.79 8.26 -27.65
N GLY A 624 10.36 8.51 -28.84
CA GLY A 624 11.31 7.58 -29.47
C GLY A 624 12.47 7.26 -28.53
N LYS A 625 13.19 8.30 -28.11
CA LYS A 625 14.30 8.21 -27.13
C LYS A 625 13.91 7.58 -25.79
N LEU A 626 12.68 7.78 -25.33
CA LEU A 626 12.18 7.14 -24.11
C LEU A 626 12.06 5.63 -24.27
N LEU A 627 11.55 5.16 -25.42
CA LEU A 627 11.34 3.74 -25.68
C LEU A 627 12.63 2.99 -26.04
N THR A 628 13.71 3.73 -26.35
CA THR A 628 15.04 3.21 -26.71
C THR A 628 16.11 3.43 -25.64
N SER A 629 15.82 4.14 -24.53
CA SER A 629 16.79 4.35 -23.44
C SER A 629 17.11 3.08 -22.65
N ASP A 630 18.16 3.15 -21.83
CA ASP A 630 18.38 2.17 -20.77
C ASP A 630 17.35 2.30 -19.64
N MET A 631 17.24 1.25 -18.82
CA MET A 631 16.49 1.27 -17.55
C MET A 631 17.23 2.07 -16.48
N ASP A 632 16.47 2.76 -15.61
CA ASP A 632 16.99 3.55 -14.50
C ASP A 632 17.98 2.75 -13.63
N SER A 633 19.10 3.38 -13.23
CA SER A 633 20.15 2.73 -12.42
C SER A 633 19.98 3.03 -10.93
N CYS A 634 20.17 2.01 -10.09
CA CYS A 634 20.10 2.16 -8.63
C CYS A 634 21.39 2.78 -8.10
N GLN A 635 21.37 4.09 -7.81
CA GLN A 635 22.46 4.82 -7.16
C GLN A 635 22.23 4.87 -5.65
N SER A 636 23.28 4.70 -4.84
CA SER A 636 23.18 4.83 -3.39
C SER A 636 22.81 6.26 -2.96
N ASN A 637 21.79 6.40 -2.11
CA ASN A 637 21.46 7.68 -1.49
C ASN A 637 22.59 8.23 -0.61
N PHE A 638 23.52 7.43 -0.11
CA PHE A 638 24.66 7.95 0.65
C PHE A 638 25.71 8.66 -0.24
N ILE A 639 25.57 8.57 -1.57
CA ILE A 639 26.35 9.35 -2.54
C ILE A 639 25.57 10.60 -2.98
N THR A 640 24.25 10.49 -3.19
CA THR A 640 23.41 11.59 -3.72
C THR A 640 22.79 12.52 -2.66
N GLU A 641 22.52 11.99 -1.47
CA GLU A 641 21.98 12.64 -0.27
C GLU A 641 22.98 12.40 0.91
N PRO A 642 24.22 12.91 0.87
CA PRO A 642 25.29 12.53 1.80
C PRO A 642 24.97 12.83 3.28
N GLU A 643 24.11 13.81 3.57
CA GLU A 643 23.57 14.08 4.91
C GLU A 643 22.84 12.89 5.54
N ARG A 644 22.36 11.91 4.76
CA ARG A 644 21.80 10.65 5.28
C ARG A 644 22.83 9.84 6.07
N LEU A 645 24.12 9.99 5.79
CA LEU A 645 25.20 9.36 6.56
C LEU A 645 25.19 9.76 8.03
N HIS A 646 24.69 10.97 8.37
CA HIS A 646 24.55 11.41 9.75
C HIS A 646 23.67 10.42 10.55
N THR A 647 22.51 10.05 9.98
CA THR A 647 21.56 9.10 10.60
C THR A 647 22.10 7.67 10.61
N LEU A 648 22.82 7.26 9.56
CA LEU A 648 23.45 5.94 9.49
C LEU A 648 24.47 5.79 10.62
N ILE A 649 25.48 6.66 10.68
CA ILE A 649 26.60 6.56 11.62
C ILE A 649 26.11 6.71 13.07
N LEU A 650 25.18 7.62 13.34
CA LEU A 650 24.56 7.72 14.66
C LEU A 650 23.86 6.40 15.07
N SER A 651 23.20 5.72 14.14
CA SER A 651 22.59 4.41 14.40
C SER A 651 23.60 3.27 14.57
N LEU A 652 24.82 3.36 14.01
CA LEU A 652 25.88 2.36 14.24
C LEU A 652 26.42 2.45 15.67
N VAL A 653 26.65 3.67 16.17
CA VAL A 653 27.09 3.89 17.57
C VAL A 653 25.95 3.58 18.54
N GLY A 654 24.72 4.02 18.23
CA GLY A 654 23.53 3.74 19.06
C GLY A 654 23.21 2.25 19.21
N LEU A 655 23.45 1.44 18.18
CA LEU A 655 23.30 -0.02 18.21
C LEU A 655 24.55 -0.78 18.70
N GLN A 656 25.61 -0.07 19.11
CA GLN A 656 26.90 -0.68 19.49
C GLN A 656 27.54 -1.55 18.38
N ILE A 657 27.25 -1.25 17.11
CA ILE A 657 27.84 -1.90 15.92
C ILE A 657 29.25 -1.38 15.65
N ALA A 658 29.48 -0.09 15.92
CA ALA A 658 30.78 0.56 15.77
C ALA A 658 31.02 1.53 16.95
N SER A 659 32.17 1.41 17.60
CA SER A 659 32.61 2.30 18.69
C SER A 659 33.80 3.18 18.29
N THR A 660 34.43 2.93 17.14
CA THR A 660 35.63 3.62 16.63
C THR A 660 35.49 4.00 15.15
N VAL A 661 36.30 4.95 14.68
CA VAL A 661 36.35 5.34 13.25
C VAL A 661 36.64 4.14 12.35
N SER A 662 37.51 3.22 12.80
CA SER A 662 37.91 2.02 12.04
C SER A 662 36.75 1.03 11.86
N GLU A 663 35.89 0.87 12.87
CA GLU A 663 34.69 0.03 12.76
C GLU A 663 33.63 0.68 11.88
N VAL A 664 33.51 2.02 11.89
CA VAL A 664 32.66 2.74 10.92
C VAL A 664 33.17 2.52 9.50
N TYR A 665 34.49 2.57 9.26
CA TYR A 665 35.05 2.22 7.94
C TYR A 665 34.76 0.76 7.54
N SER A 666 34.97 -0.18 8.47
CA SER A 666 34.67 -1.59 8.23
C SER A 666 33.18 -1.85 7.94
N PHE A 667 32.27 -1.13 8.59
CA PHE A 667 30.85 -1.16 8.25
C PHE A 667 30.59 -0.59 6.85
N MET A 668 31.13 0.60 6.55
CA MET A 668 30.89 1.29 5.28
C MET A 668 31.34 0.48 4.07
N ASP A 669 32.39 -0.35 4.19
CA ASP A 669 32.82 -1.29 3.14
C ASP A 669 31.75 -2.33 2.71
N HIS A 670 30.68 -2.50 3.48
CA HIS A 670 29.54 -3.39 3.20
C HIS A 670 28.31 -2.66 2.62
N THR A 671 28.45 -1.40 2.22
CA THR A 671 27.37 -0.57 1.63
C THR A 671 27.37 -0.60 0.09
N LEU A 672 26.23 -0.28 -0.54
CA LEU A 672 26.17 -0.06 -1.99
C LEU A 672 27.01 1.18 -2.37
N ALA A 673 27.02 2.20 -1.51
CA ALA A 673 27.90 3.36 -1.64
C ALA A 673 29.37 2.97 -1.81
N ALA A 674 29.90 2.02 -1.03
CA ALA A 674 31.28 1.57 -1.16
C ALA A 674 31.53 0.79 -2.47
N VAL A 675 30.57 -0.03 -2.93
CA VAL A 675 30.66 -0.73 -4.22
C VAL A 675 30.76 0.28 -5.38
N GLN A 676 29.97 1.35 -5.32
CA GLN A 676 29.92 2.38 -6.37
C GLN A 676 31.12 3.35 -6.32
N ASN A 677 31.52 3.81 -5.14
CA ASN A 677 32.70 4.66 -4.96
C ASN A 677 34.01 3.95 -5.36
N ARG A 678 34.11 2.63 -5.17
CA ARG A 678 35.25 1.82 -5.67
C ARG A 678 35.33 1.78 -7.21
N LYS A 679 34.25 2.05 -7.95
CA LYS A 679 34.28 2.21 -9.42
C LYS A 679 34.77 3.59 -9.85
N THR A 680 34.48 4.64 -9.09
CA THR A 680 34.87 6.03 -9.41
C THR A 680 36.27 6.40 -8.91
N GLY A 681 36.86 5.58 -8.03
CA GLY A 681 38.18 5.81 -7.44
C GLY A 681 38.18 6.75 -6.24
N CYS A 682 37.01 7.16 -5.76
CA CYS A 682 36.87 8.05 -4.61
C CYS A 682 36.91 7.26 -3.29
N THR A 683 37.85 7.55 -2.39
CA THR A 683 37.81 7.09 -1.00
C THR A 683 36.87 7.96 -0.16
N PRO A 684 35.81 7.41 0.47
CA PRO A 684 34.83 8.19 1.23
C PRO A 684 35.35 8.67 2.61
N SER A 685 36.64 8.52 2.90
CA SER A 685 37.26 8.78 4.22
C SER A 685 36.96 10.18 4.76
N SER A 686 37.22 11.21 3.95
CA SER A 686 36.97 12.60 4.34
C SER A 686 35.48 12.90 4.55
N LEU A 687 34.57 12.23 3.85
CA LEU A 687 33.12 12.40 4.03
C LEU A 687 32.63 11.78 5.35
N ILE A 688 33.19 10.62 5.73
CA ILE A 688 32.92 9.93 6.99
C ILE A 688 33.49 10.74 8.16
N GLU A 689 34.73 11.21 8.06
CA GLU A 689 35.36 12.08 9.07
C GLU A 689 34.61 13.41 9.25
N ASN A 690 34.24 14.09 8.15
CA ASN A 690 33.39 15.29 8.20
C ASN A 690 32.01 15.02 8.81
N THR A 691 31.43 13.83 8.58
CA THR A 691 30.15 13.44 9.20
C THR A 691 30.30 13.25 10.71
N ILE A 692 31.34 12.53 11.14
CA ILE A 692 31.64 12.31 12.56
C ILE A 692 31.92 13.65 13.26
N GLN A 693 32.66 14.56 12.62
CA GLN A 693 32.89 15.91 13.13
C GLN A 693 31.56 16.66 13.35
N LYS A 694 30.65 16.69 12.37
CA LYS A 694 29.32 17.32 12.52
C LYS A 694 28.51 16.69 13.65
N LEU A 695 28.50 15.36 13.77
CA LEU A 695 27.81 14.67 14.87
C LEU A 695 28.38 15.08 16.24
N CYS A 696 29.68 15.39 16.34
CA CYS A 696 30.28 15.95 17.55
C CYS A 696 29.94 17.43 17.76
N GLU A 697 29.95 18.25 16.70
CA GLU A 697 29.60 19.68 16.75
C GLU A 697 28.15 19.91 17.23
N HIS A 698 27.19 19.12 16.73
CA HIS A 698 25.80 19.11 17.18
C HIS A 698 25.58 18.29 18.47
N LYS A 699 26.64 17.84 19.15
CA LYS A 699 26.61 17.10 20.44
C LYS A 699 25.78 15.80 20.44
N LEU A 700 25.69 15.13 19.30
CA LEU A 700 25.08 13.81 19.15
C LEU A 700 26.05 12.70 19.55
N LEU A 701 27.34 12.89 19.27
CA LEU A 701 28.45 12.05 19.71
C LEU A 701 29.44 12.85 20.54
N GLU A 702 30.11 12.16 21.45
CA GLU A 702 31.33 12.58 22.13
C GLU A 702 32.48 11.66 21.68
N TYR A 703 33.71 12.16 21.64
CA TYR A 703 34.87 11.43 21.13
C TYR A 703 36.05 11.53 22.10
N ASP A 704 36.39 10.42 22.77
CA ASP A 704 37.51 10.38 23.71
C ASP A 704 38.85 10.28 22.97
N LYS A 705 39.54 11.42 22.88
CA LYS A 705 40.90 11.54 22.34
C LYS A 705 42.00 11.10 23.33
N THR A 706 41.67 10.75 24.58
CA THR A 706 42.66 10.63 25.65
C THR A 706 43.17 9.22 25.93
N ASN A 707 42.33 8.18 25.77
CA ASN A 707 42.77 6.79 26.01
C ASN A 707 42.40 5.77 24.94
N THR A 708 41.32 5.95 24.18
CA THR A 708 40.79 4.85 23.34
C THR A 708 40.37 5.20 21.91
N SER A 709 40.26 6.48 21.53
CA SER A 709 39.72 6.91 20.23
C SER A 709 38.31 6.33 19.96
N THR A 710 37.49 6.24 21.01
CA THR A 710 36.12 5.73 20.95
C THR A 710 35.06 6.83 20.96
N PHE A 711 33.89 6.50 20.41
CA PHE A 711 32.68 7.31 20.48
C PHE A 711 31.83 6.93 21.70
N SER A 712 31.32 7.93 22.40
CA SER A 712 30.15 7.79 23.28
C SER A 712 28.95 8.49 22.66
N ILE A 713 27.79 7.84 22.67
CA ILE A 713 26.54 8.46 22.23
C ILE A 713 25.91 9.26 23.38
N THR A 714 25.69 10.56 23.17
CA THR A 714 25.13 11.44 24.20
C THR A 714 23.64 11.15 24.42
N ASN A 715 23.03 11.71 25.46
CA ASN A 715 21.57 11.56 25.64
C ASN A 715 20.77 12.19 24.48
N LEU A 716 21.28 13.27 23.87
CA LEU A 716 20.71 13.83 22.64
C LEU A 716 20.93 12.93 21.43
N GLY A 717 22.10 12.28 21.34
CA GLY A 717 22.38 11.23 20.36
C GLY A 717 21.39 10.07 20.45
N LYS A 718 21.13 9.57 21.67
CA LYS A 718 20.14 8.50 21.92
C LYS A 718 18.73 8.96 21.56
N ALA A 719 18.36 10.19 21.91
CA ALA A 719 17.06 10.78 21.55
C ALA A 719 16.86 10.81 20.04
N ALA A 720 17.83 11.36 19.29
CA ALA A 720 17.78 11.42 17.84
C ALA A 720 17.76 10.02 17.19
N PHE A 721 18.55 9.08 17.71
CA PHE A 721 18.57 7.68 17.28
C PHE A 721 17.22 6.98 17.50
N ARG A 722 16.63 7.07 18.71
CA ARG A 722 15.35 6.43 19.05
C ARG A 722 14.12 7.12 18.42
N GLY A 723 14.21 8.42 18.13
CA GLY A 723 13.24 9.14 17.30
C GLY A 723 13.35 8.82 15.80
N GLY A 724 14.52 8.36 15.34
CA GLY A 724 14.82 8.12 13.92
C GLY A 724 14.99 9.41 13.09
N VAL A 725 15.41 10.51 13.73
CA VAL A 725 15.44 11.86 13.12
C VAL A 725 16.83 12.27 12.64
N ASP A 726 16.85 13.14 11.62
CA ASP A 726 18.06 13.86 11.21
C ASP A 726 18.32 15.12 12.06
N ILE A 727 19.50 15.73 11.87
CA ILE A 727 19.95 16.89 12.65
C ILE A 727 18.98 18.08 12.49
N THR A 728 18.50 18.32 11.27
CA THR A 728 17.54 19.39 10.95
C THR A 728 16.21 19.23 11.67
N THR A 729 15.66 18.01 11.67
CA THR A 729 14.41 17.68 12.37
C THR A 729 14.59 17.74 13.89
N MET A 730 15.74 17.26 14.39
CA MET A 730 16.11 17.37 15.81
C MET A 730 16.18 18.83 16.27
N GLU A 731 16.83 19.73 15.52
CA GLU A 731 16.91 21.14 15.90
C GLU A 731 15.54 21.83 15.89
N GLU A 732 14.66 21.48 14.94
CA GLU A 732 13.28 21.96 14.94
C GLU A 732 12.49 21.43 16.15
N PHE A 733 12.65 20.15 16.50
CA PHE A 733 12.04 19.54 17.69
C PHE A 733 12.52 20.20 18.97
N LEU A 734 13.84 20.30 19.22
CA LEU A 734 14.40 20.93 20.41
C LEU A 734 13.86 22.35 20.59
N LYS A 735 13.80 23.12 19.50
CA LYS A 735 13.25 24.47 19.48
C LYS A 735 11.75 24.49 19.82
N ARG A 736 10.93 23.69 19.12
CA ARG A 736 9.46 23.64 19.33
C ARG A 736 9.11 23.16 20.73
N LEU A 737 9.73 22.08 21.21
CA LEU A 737 9.51 21.51 22.54
C LEU A 737 9.91 22.49 23.66
N SER A 738 11.07 23.15 23.54
CA SER A 738 11.54 24.14 24.52
C SER A 738 10.68 25.40 24.54
N GLN A 739 10.25 25.89 23.37
CA GLN A 739 9.29 26.98 23.29
C GLN A 739 7.94 26.60 23.92
N GLY A 740 7.46 25.39 23.68
CA GLY A 740 6.25 24.86 24.30
C GLY A 740 6.37 24.76 25.83
N LEU A 741 7.51 24.32 26.40
CA LEU A 741 7.69 24.23 27.85
C LEU A 741 7.60 25.60 28.56
N ASN A 742 7.99 26.69 27.90
CA ASN A 742 7.90 28.03 28.46
C ASN A 742 6.46 28.54 28.63
N GLY A 743 5.47 27.88 28.01
CA GLY A 743 4.07 28.31 27.98
C GLY A 743 3.10 27.19 27.61
N LEU A 744 3.27 25.99 28.19
CA LEU A 744 2.51 24.81 27.78
C LEU A 744 1.05 24.93 28.20
N VAL A 745 0.14 25.05 27.22
CA VAL A 745 -1.30 25.17 27.47
C VAL A 745 -1.96 23.81 27.35
N LEU A 746 -2.59 23.35 28.44
CA LEU A 746 -3.26 22.05 28.54
C LEU A 746 -4.80 22.15 28.64
N HIS A 747 -5.37 23.34 28.47
CA HIS A 747 -6.83 23.55 28.41
C HIS A 747 -7.47 22.89 27.18
N SER A 748 -6.71 22.75 26.09
CA SER A 748 -7.10 22.02 24.89
C SER A 748 -5.89 21.30 24.31
N TYR A 749 -6.13 20.33 23.41
CA TYR A 749 -5.08 19.61 22.71
C TYR A 749 -4.43 20.41 21.57
N LEU A 750 -4.88 21.63 21.26
CA LEU A 750 -4.41 22.43 20.13
C LEU A 750 -2.90 22.73 20.20
N HIS A 751 -2.34 22.97 21.40
CA HIS A 751 -0.90 23.19 21.56
C HIS A 751 -0.11 21.88 21.29
N LEU A 752 -0.55 20.74 21.83
CA LEU A 752 0.10 19.44 21.57
C LEU A 752 0.01 19.05 20.09
N LEU A 753 -1.14 19.30 19.43
CA LEU A 753 -1.30 19.12 17.98
C LEU A 753 -0.32 20.01 17.21
N TYR A 754 -0.21 21.30 17.54
CA TYR A 754 0.78 22.21 16.95
C TYR A 754 2.22 21.72 17.11
N LEU A 755 2.57 21.08 18.24
CA LEU A 755 3.89 20.48 18.45
C LEU A 755 4.15 19.24 17.59
N VAL A 756 3.12 18.48 17.17
CA VAL A 756 3.27 17.29 16.31
C VAL A 756 2.88 17.49 14.84
N THR A 757 2.33 18.64 14.44
CA THR A 757 2.06 18.97 13.04
C THR A 757 3.35 18.89 12.20
N PRO A 758 3.41 18.12 11.10
CA PRO A 758 4.59 18.06 10.22
C PRO A 758 4.69 19.31 9.34
N ALA A 759 5.84 19.98 9.36
CA ALA A 759 6.03 21.25 8.65
C ALA A 759 5.90 21.14 7.12
N GLU A 760 6.27 19.98 6.54
CA GLU A 760 6.22 19.67 5.11
C GLU A 760 4.85 19.92 4.46
N PHE A 761 3.76 19.71 5.19
CA PHE A 761 2.42 19.93 4.65
C PHE A 761 2.14 21.41 4.33
N SER A 762 2.96 22.34 4.84
CA SER A 762 2.96 23.76 4.46
C SER A 762 3.28 24.02 2.98
N TYR A 763 3.76 23.01 2.24
CA TYR A 763 3.97 23.06 0.79
C TYR A 763 2.90 22.27 0.01
N SER A 764 2.25 21.27 0.63
CA SER A 764 1.28 20.38 -0.05
C SER A 764 -0.19 20.75 0.18
N ILE A 765 -0.51 21.48 1.25
CA ILE A 765 -1.86 21.97 1.54
C ILE A 765 -1.96 23.42 1.04
N PRO A 766 -3.03 23.80 0.30
CA PRO A 766 -3.24 25.19 -0.05
C PRO A 766 -3.67 26.00 1.18
N PHE A 767 -2.91 27.03 1.52
CA PHE A 767 -3.32 28.00 2.53
C PHE A 767 -4.42 28.91 2.00
N SER A 768 -5.57 28.97 2.69
CA SER A 768 -6.65 29.90 2.38
C SER A 768 -6.77 30.96 3.48
N PRO A 769 -6.40 32.23 3.21
CA PRO A 769 -6.46 33.31 4.20
C PRO A 769 -7.87 33.56 4.74
N ASP A 770 -8.89 33.46 3.87
CA ASP A 770 -10.29 33.73 4.22
C ASP A 770 -10.85 32.66 5.14
N ILE A 771 -10.63 31.37 4.81
CA ILE A 771 -11.03 30.24 5.66
C ILE A 771 -10.28 30.30 7.00
N PHE A 772 -8.98 30.63 6.99
CA PHE A 772 -8.21 30.77 8.21
C PHE A 772 -8.75 31.86 9.14
N TYR A 773 -9.09 33.04 8.60
CA TYR A 773 -9.67 34.14 9.39
C TYR A 773 -11.07 33.80 9.93
N GLN A 774 -11.93 33.17 9.11
CA GLN A 774 -13.23 32.69 9.56
C GLN A 774 -13.10 31.71 10.73
N ILE A 775 -12.18 30.76 10.64
CA ILE A 775 -11.97 29.75 11.69
C ILE A 775 -11.33 30.35 12.94
N TYR A 776 -10.36 31.28 12.79
CA TYR A 776 -9.75 31.98 13.92
C TYR A 776 -10.79 32.73 14.76
N ASN A 777 -11.76 33.38 14.11
CA ASN A 777 -12.86 34.07 14.78
C ASN A 777 -13.88 33.13 15.46
N THR A 778 -13.80 31.81 15.22
CA THR A 778 -14.61 30.79 15.92
C THR A 778 -13.88 30.10 17.07
N LEU A 779 -12.62 30.47 17.34
CA LEU A 779 -11.87 29.93 18.49
C LEU A 779 -12.44 30.47 19.81
N ASN A 780 -12.52 29.59 20.81
CA ASN A 780 -12.82 29.98 22.18
C ASN A 780 -11.62 30.70 22.82
N SER A 781 -11.84 31.33 23.98
CA SER A 781 -10.80 32.09 24.70
C SER A 781 -9.56 31.26 25.04
N SER A 782 -9.70 29.99 25.42
CA SER A 782 -8.56 29.09 25.66
C SER A 782 -7.74 28.80 24.40
N ASP A 783 -8.37 28.61 23.25
CA ASP A 783 -7.68 28.35 21.98
C ASP A 783 -7.07 29.63 21.36
N ILE A 784 -7.63 30.81 21.66
CA ILE A 784 -6.99 32.10 21.37
C ILE A 784 -5.71 32.24 22.21
N VAL A 785 -5.73 31.88 23.51
CA VAL A 785 -4.51 31.87 24.34
C VAL A 785 -3.46 30.88 23.79
N VAL A 786 -3.87 29.72 23.27
CA VAL A 786 -2.94 28.81 22.56
C VAL A 786 -2.31 29.51 21.34
N ALA A 787 -3.11 30.20 20.52
CA ALA A 787 -2.62 30.94 19.36
C ALA A 787 -1.63 32.04 19.75
N GLU A 788 -1.92 32.82 20.80
CA GLU A 788 -1.03 33.89 21.28
C GLU A 788 0.29 33.36 21.83
N GLN A 789 0.29 32.24 22.58
CA GLN A 789 1.52 31.58 23.05
C GLN A 789 2.39 31.05 21.90
N ILE A 790 1.75 30.62 20.80
CA ILE A 790 2.43 30.22 19.55
C ILE A 790 2.97 31.44 18.77
N GLY A 791 2.52 32.67 19.09
CA GLY A 791 2.88 33.91 18.41
C GLY A 791 1.93 34.31 17.27
N VAL A 792 0.75 33.71 17.20
CA VAL A 792 -0.33 34.00 16.23
C VAL A 792 -1.37 34.92 16.87
N SER A 793 -1.21 36.22 16.67
CA SER A 793 -2.20 37.22 17.10
C SER A 793 -3.19 37.57 15.99
N GLU A 794 -4.42 37.93 16.38
CA GLU A 794 -5.54 38.32 15.50
C GLU A 794 -5.10 39.33 14.43
N ARG A 795 -4.28 40.33 14.82
CA ARG A 795 -3.73 41.35 13.91
C ARG A 795 -2.94 40.75 12.75
N MET A 796 -2.21 39.65 12.95
CA MET A 796 -1.50 38.97 11.85
C MET A 796 -2.49 38.28 10.91
N VAL A 797 -3.51 37.61 11.46
CA VAL A 797 -4.56 36.90 10.70
C VAL A 797 -5.36 37.89 9.83
N MET A 798 -5.80 39.00 10.43
CA MET A 798 -6.54 40.08 9.74
C MET A 798 -5.70 40.76 8.64
N LEU A 799 -4.39 40.96 8.87
CA LEU A 799 -3.46 41.45 7.83
C LEU A 799 -3.25 40.42 6.71
N MET A 800 -3.39 39.13 7.00
CA MET A 800 -3.21 38.06 6.01
C MET A 800 -4.45 37.89 5.13
N ALA A 801 -5.65 37.88 5.72
CA ALA A 801 -6.92 37.90 4.99
C ALA A 801 -7.07 39.13 4.10
N SER A 802 -6.69 40.32 4.59
CA SER A 802 -6.70 41.55 3.78
C SER A 802 -5.60 41.62 2.71
N GLY A 803 -4.79 40.57 2.53
CA GLY A 803 -3.72 40.50 1.53
C GLY A 803 -2.48 41.35 1.83
N ARG A 804 -2.45 42.09 2.95
CA ARG A 804 -1.42 43.08 3.30
C ARG A 804 -0.23 42.50 4.08
N PHE A 805 -0.24 41.19 4.35
CA PHE A 805 0.78 40.55 5.18
C PHE A 805 2.09 40.28 4.40
N SER A 806 3.12 41.07 4.70
CA SER A 806 4.49 40.91 4.18
C SER A 806 5.49 40.37 5.22
N GLY A 807 5.00 39.83 6.35
CA GLY A 807 5.85 39.35 7.44
C GLY A 807 6.53 38.00 7.16
N LYS A 808 7.67 37.75 7.81
CA LYS A 808 8.38 36.45 7.75
C LYS A 808 7.55 35.28 8.31
N ASN A 809 6.55 35.56 9.16
CA ASN A 809 5.76 34.55 9.88
C ASN A 809 4.71 33.82 9.00
N LYS A 810 4.76 33.91 7.66
CA LYS A 810 3.82 33.17 6.78
C LYS A 810 3.84 31.66 7.02
N ILE A 811 5.02 31.10 7.28
CA ILE A 811 5.19 29.67 7.60
C ILE A 811 4.52 29.34 8.94
N LEU A 812 4.70 30.16 9.98
CA LEU A 812 4.06 30.01 11.28
C LEU A 812 2.52 30.00 11.17
N LEU A 813 1.96 30.95 10.41
CA LEU A 813 0.52 31.06 10.18
C LEU A 813 -0.03 29.86 9.39
N HIS A 814 0.71 29.36 8.41
CA HIS A 814 0.33 28.14 7.68
C HIS A 814 0.40 26.89 8.57
N HIS A 815 1.46 26.74 9.36
CA HIS A 815 1.63 25.62 10.29
C HIS A 815 0.53 25.58 11.36
N PHE A 816 0.11 26.75 11.87
CA PHE A 816 -1.03 26.86 12.77
C PHE A 816 -2.37 26.54 12.06
N TYR A 817 -2.58 27.00 10.82
CA TYR A 817 -3.75 26.60 10.01
C TYR A 817 -3.84 25.08 9.79
N ILE A 818 -2.73 24.40 9.51
CA ILE A 818 -2.67 22.93 9.41
C ILE A 818 -2.93 22.26 10.77
N SER A 819 -2.47 22.88 11.85
CA SER A 819 -2.77 22.42 13.22
C SER A 819 -4.25 22.55 13.56
N LEU A 820 -4.95 23.56 13.03
CA LEU A 820 -6.41 23.69 13.13
C LEU A 820 -7.16 22.62 12.32
N ILE A 821 -6.67 22.23 11.12
CA ILE A 821 -7.21 21.09 10.36
C ILE A 821 -7.18 19.81 11.21
N LEU A 822 -6.06 19.57 11.90
CA LEU A 822 -5.89 18.45 12.83
C LEU A 822 -6.78 18.58 14.08
N TYR A 823 -6.98 19.79 14.60
CA TYR A 823 -7.84 20.06 15.75
C TYR A 823 -9.32 19.81 15.45
N ASP A 824 -9.79 20.14 14.24
CA ASP A 824 -11.13 19.78 13.77
C ASP A 824 -11.35 18.25 13.74
N LEU A 825 -10.36 17.48 13.26
CA LEU A 825 -10.40 16.01 13.27
C LEU A 825 -10.39 15.44 14.70
N TRP A 826 -9.53 15.99 15.57
CA TRP A 826 -9.46 15.65 16.98
C TRP A 826 -10.80 15.90 17.69
N ASN A 827 -11.41 17.06 17.43
CA ASN A 827 -12.75 17.47 17.85
C ASN A 827 -13.87 16.75 17.08
N GLN A 828 -13.64 15.49 16.72
CA GLN A 828 -14.65 14.51 16.38
C GLN A 828 -15.42 14.78 15.07
N ASN A 829 -14.94 15.68 14.20
CA ASN A 829 -15.47 15.82 12.85
C ASN A 829 -15.14 14.60 11.96
N SER A 830 -15.81 14.49 10.81
CA SER A 830 -15.46 13.48 9.80
C SER A 830 -14.38 14.01 8.85
N VAL A 831 -13.59 13.11 8.26
CA VAL A 831 -12.60 13.47 7.22
C VAL A 831 -13.28 14.16 6.02
N TRP A 832 -14.54 13.85 5.73
CA TRP A 832 -15.35 14.51 4.70
C TRP A 832 -15.71 15.95 5.08
N ASN A 833 -16.20 16.18 6.30
CA ASN A 833 -16.58 17.51 6.78
C ASN A 833 -15.37 18.46 6.79
N VAL A 834 -14.22 17.97 7.26
CA VAL A 834 -12.95 18.71 7.28
C VAL A 834 -12.45 18.98 5.86
N ALA A 835 -12.46 17.97 4.97
CA ALA A 835 -12.12 18.14 3.56
C ALA A 835 -12.96 19.23 2.87
N GLN A 836 -14.26 19.28 3.15
CA GLN A 836 -15.17 20.31 2.62
C GLN A 836 -14.92 21.69 3.23
N LYS A 837 -14.81 21.79 4.56
CA LYS A 837 -14.59 23.06 5.30
C LYS A 837 -13.31 23.78 4.84
N TYR A 838 -12.22 23.02 4.65
CA TYR A 838 -10.92 23.56 4.24
C TYR A 838 -10.67 23.52 2.73
N GLN A 839 -11.61 23.00 1.92
CA GLN A 839 -11.51 22.85 0.47
C GLN A 839 -10.29 22.00 0.00
N VAL A 840 -9.95 20.96 0.75
CA VAL A 840 -8.81 20.05 0.51
C VAL A 840 -9.32 18.64 0.20
N HIS A 841 -8.67 17.91 -0.72
CA HIS A 841 -9.03 16.51 -0.99
C HIS A 841 -8.93 15.63 0.28
N ARG A 842 -10.01 14.90 0.59
CA ARG A 842 -10.12 13.98 1.75
C ARG A 842 -8.96 13.00 1.95
N GLY A 843 -8.36 12.48 0.87
CA GLY A 843 -7.16 11.64 0.94
C GLY A 843 -5.91 12.37 1.49
N VAL A 844 -5.79 13.69 1.23
CA VAL A 844 -4.72 14.52 1.80
C VAL A 844 -4.97 14.77 3.30
N ILE A 845 -6.22 14.97 3.71
CA ILE A 845 -6.60 15.09 5.13
C ILE A 845 -6.31 13.80 5.89
N GLN A 846 -6.63 12.63 5.31
CA GLN A 846 -6.28 11.33 5.91
C GLN A 846 -4.76 11.10 5.96
N ASN A 847 -4.02 11.48 4.91
CA ASN A 847 -2.56 11.39 4.91
C ASN A 847 -1.93 12.33 5.96
N LEU A 848 -2.43 13.56 6.11
CA LEU A 848 -1.99 14.49 7.16
C LEU A 848 -2.15 13.85 8.55
N LEU A 849 -3.30 13.24 8.84
CA LEU A 849 -3.52 12.56 10.12
C LEU A 849 -2.54 11.40 10.34
N ASN A 850 -2.33 10.57 9.32
CA ASN A 850 -1.39 9.45 9.38
C ASN A 850 0.06 9.92 9.61
N SER A 851 0.52 10.93 8.86
CA SER A 851 1.86 11.52 9.00
C SER A 851 2.05 12.23 10.35
N THR A 852 1.04 12.92 10.85
CA THR A 852 1.07 13.56 12.17
C THR A 852 1.13 12.51 13.28
N SER A 853 0.39 11.40 13.15
CA SER A 853 0.44 10.27 14.09
C SER A 853 1.81 9.60 14.12
N ALA A 854 2.44 9.43 12.95
CA ALA A 854 3.81 8.93 12.85
C ALA A 854 4.83 9.89 13.48
N LEU A 855 4.75 11.19 13.15
CA LEU A 855 5.66 12.20 13.71
C LEU A 855 5.49 12.35 15.23
N ALA A 856 4.26 12.25 15.75
CA ALA A 856 3.97 12.22 17.18
C ALA A 856 4.60 11.00 17.88
N GLY A 857 4.61 9.82 17.23
CA GLY A 857 5.32 8.64 17.73
C GLY A 857 6.84 8.84 17.77
N THR A 858 7.42 9.36 16.69
CA THR A 858 8.83 9.76 16.63
C THR A 858 9.19 10.80 17.70
N LEU A 859 8.36 11.82 17.91
CA LEU A 859 8.54 12.84 18.94
C LEU A 859 8.43 12.26 20.36
N SER A 860 7.51 11.31 20.58
CA SER A 860 7.36 10.58 21.84
C SER A 860 8.63 9.80 22.18
N ASN A 861 9.17 9.05 21.22
CA ASN A 861 10.43 8.30 21.41
C ASN A 861 11.63 9.25 21.63
N PHE A 862 11.69 10.37 20.91
CA PHE A 862 12.71 11.39 21.09
C PHE A 862 12.69 11.99 22.50
N CYS A 863 11.50 12.28 23.04
CA CYS A 863 11.37 12.84 24.39
C CYS A 863 11.80 11.89 25.51
N GLN A 864 11.71 10.56 25.33
CA GLN A 864 11.98 9.58 26.40
C GLN A 864 13.42 9.63 26.94
N GLU A 865 14.41 9.93 26.11
CA GLU A 865 15.82 10.01 26.51
C GLU A 865 16.19 11.36 27.18
N LEU A 866 15.33 12.38 27.06
CA LEU A 866 15.62 13.76 27.46
C LEU A 866 14.79 14.20 28.67
N LYS A 867 15.42 14.16 29.86
CA LYS A 867 14.77 14.46 31.16
C LYS A 867 14.13 15.84 31.26
N GLU A 868 14.64 16.83 30.53
CA GLU A 868 14.05 18.17 30.40
C GLU A 868 12.64 18.14 29.82
N PHE A 869 12.33 17.18 28.95
CA PHE A 869 11.03 17.00 28.29
C PHE A 869 10.07 16.07 29.06
N TRP A 870 10.25 15.88 30.37
CA TRP A 870 9.44 15.00 31.23
C TRP A 870 7.92 15.17 31.06
N ALA A 871 7.43 16.39 30.84
CA ALA A 871 6.01 16.66 30.62
C ALA A 871 5.50 15.97 29.34
N TYR A 872 6.27 16.04 28.26
CA TYR A 872 5.96 15.37 27.00
C TYR A 872 6.14 13.85 27.08
N GLN A 873 7.07 13.35 27.92
CA GLN A 873 7.20 11.91 28.18
C GLN A 873 5.92 11.29 28.77
N GLN A 874 5.15 12.06 29.55
CA GLN A 874 3.87 11.62 30.11
C GLN A 874 2.68 11.91 29.17
N LEU A 875 2.68 13.05 28.49
CA LEU A 875 1.55 13.49 27.65
C LEU A 875 1.50 12.79 26.27
N LEU A 876 2.64 12.59 25.61
CA LEU A 876 2.67 12.10 24.23
C LEU A 876 2.23 10.62 24.06
N PRO A 877 2.59 9.66 24.94
CA PRO A 877 2.32 8.23 24.67
C PRO A 877 0.83 7.88 24.51
N ASP A 878 -0.08 8.49 25.28
CA ASP A 878 -1.52 8.28 25.12
C ASP A 878 -2.15 9.22 24.09
N PHE A 879 -1.61 10.43 23.92
CA PHE A 879 -1.99 11.35 22.85
C PHE A 879 -1.75 10.73 21.45
N VAL A 880 -0.63 10.03 21.25
CA VAL A 880 -0.33 9.28 20.01
C VAL A 880 -1.37 8.21 19.72
N LYS A 881 -1.83 7.45 20.74
CA LYS A 881 -2.86 6.41 20.60
C LYS A 881 -4.21 7.00 20.19
N GLN A 882 -4.60 8.14 20.77
CA GLN A 882 -5.83 8.85 20.43
C GLN A 882 -5.75 9.46 19.01
N LEU A 883 -4.63 10.12 18.70
CA LEU A 883 -4.39 10.79 17.42
C LEU A 883 -4.44 9.80 16.24
N SER A 884 -3.88 8.60 16.43
CA SER A 884 -3.86 7.51 15.44
C SER A 884 -5.23 7.11 14.88
N TYR A 885 -6.32 7.44 15.60
CA TYR A 885 -7.70 7.10 15.23
C TYR A 885 -8.68 8.29 15.27
N CYS A 886 -8.31 9.42 15.87
CA CYS A 886 -9.21 10.51 16.28
C CYS A 886 -10.48 10.00 16.99
N VAL A 887 -10.31 9.15 18.01
CA VAL A 887 -11.40 8.66 18.87
C VAL A 887 -11.08 8.87 20.35
N THR A 888 -12.12 8.88 21.19
CA THR A 888 -11.99 8.80 22.65
C THR A 888 -11.32 7.49 23.07
N MET A 889 -10.54 7.52 24.16
CA MET A 889 -9.80 6.34 24.67
C MET A 889 -10.65 5.08 24.79
N GLU A 890 -11.91 5.22 25.22
CA GLU A 890 -12.88 4.14 25.40
C GLU A 890 -13.16 3.32 24.12
N LEU A 891 -12.95 3.92 22.94
CA LEU A 891 -13.20 3.28 21.64
C LEU A 891 -11.95 2.62 21.05
N ILE A 892 -10.74 2.94 21.54
CA ILE A 892 -9.48 2.42 20.99
C ILE A 892 -9.43 0.87 21.00
N PRO A 893 -9.84 0.14 22.05
CA PRO A 893 -9.86 -1.33 22.04
C PRO A 893 -10.76 -1.91 20.96
N LEU A 894 -11.78 -1.18 20.50
CA LEU A 894 -12.67 -1.59 19.42
C LEU A 894 -12.07 -1.29 18.04
N MET A 895 -11.28 -0.23 17.92
CA MET A 895 -10.56 0.16 16.70
C MET A 895 -9.41 -0.80 16.33
N GLU A 896 -9.01 -1.71 17.22
CA GLU A 896 -8.11 -2.84 16.88
C GLU A 896 -8.74 -3.81 15.86
N LEU A 897 -10.07 -3.84 15.74
CA LEU A 897 -10.78 -4.83 14.93
C LEU A 897 -10.88 -4.41 13.44
N PRO A 898 -10.54 -5.29 12.48
CA PRO A 898 -10.31 -4.93 11.07
C PRO A 898 -11.56 -4.47 10.30
N ALA A 899 -12.75 -4.63 10.87
CA ALA A 899 -14.03 -4.19 10.32
C ALA A 899 -14.78 -3.20 11.24
N VAL A 900 -14.07 -2.60 12.20
CA VAL A 900 -14.63 -1.61 13.14
C VAL A 900 -13.97 -0.26 12.92
N LYS A 901 -14.72 0.63 12.25
CA LYS A 901 -14.38 2.06 12.10
C LYS A 901 -15.02 2.87 13.23
N ARG A 902 -14.62 4.14 13.38
CA ARG A 902 -15.12 5.09 14.39
C ARG A 902 -16.64 5.09 14.59
N GLY A 903 -17.44 5.06 13.52
CA GLY A 903 -18.90 4.96 13.61
C GLY A 903 -19.39 3.61 14.18
N ARG A 904 -18.83 2.50 13.68
CA ARG A 904 -19.14 1.13 14.15
C ARG A 904 -18.67 0.90 15.59
N ALA A 905 -17.54 1.48 16.00
CA ALA A 905 -17.03 1.45 17.37
C ALA A 905 -18.01 2.15 18.32
N LYS A 906 -18.52 3.33 17.95
CA LYS A 906 -19.58 4.02 18.72
C LYS A 906 -20.84 3.16 18.85
N GLN A 907 -21.32 2.55 17.76
CA GLN A 907 -22.49 1.67 17.79
C GLN A 907 -22.27 0.46 18.72
N LEU A 908 -21.14 -0.24 18.61
CA LEU A 908 -20.76 -1.37 19.47
C LEU A 908 -20.73 -0.95 20.95
N TYR A 909 -20.09 0.18 21.26
CA TYR A 909 -19.94 0.69 22.61
C TYR A 909 -21.28 1.12 23.24
N ILE A 910 -22.16 1.75 22.45
CA ILE A 910 -23.53 2.12 22.86
C ILE A 910 -24.39 0.86 23.09
N ALA A 911 -24.23 -0.19 22.28
CA ALA A 911 -24.86 -1.49 22.48
C ALA A 911 -24.23 -2.32 23.62
N GLY A 912 -23.28 -1.75 24.39
CA GLY A 912 -22.67 -2.38 25.57
C GLY A 912 -21.42 -3.22 25.28
N TYR A 913 -21.03 -3.42 24.02
CA TYR A 913 -19.80 -4.12 23.63
C TYR A 913 -18.59 -3.19 23.75
N LYS A 914 -18.15 -2.95 24.99
CA LYS A 914 -17.10 -1.98 25.31
C LYS A 914 -15.69 -2.50 25.11
N THR A 915 -15.49 -3.82 25.20
CA THR A 915 -14.16 -4.44 25.17
C THR A 915 -14.07 -5.61 24.19
N LEU A 916 -12.85 -6.00 23.81
CA LEU A 916 -12.60 -7.18 22.97
C LEU A 916 -13.22 -8.47 23.57
N PRO A 917 -13.13 -8.75 24.89
CA PRO A 917 -13.85 -9.87 25.51
C PRO A 917 -15.37 -9.87 25.32
N ASP A 918 -16.02 -8.72 25.27
CA ASP A 918 -17.48 -8.63 25.10
C ASP A 918 -17.86 -9.07 23.68
N ILE A 919 -17.14 -8.53 22.68
CA ILE A 919 -17.29 -8.91 21.27
C ILE A 919 -16.93 -10.39 21.04
N ALA A 920 -15.89 -10.90 21.71
CA ALA A 920 -15.49 -12.30 21.60
C ALA A 920 -16.51 -13.26 22.25
N LYS A 921 -17.32 -12.81 23.21
CA LYS A 921 -18.43 -13.59 23.78
C LYS A 921 -19.72 -13.50 22.95
N ALA A 922 -19.92 -12.41 22.23
CA ALA A 922 -21.14 -12.15 21.46
C ALA A 922 -21.42 -13.22 20.38
N ASN A 923 -22.71 -13.49 20.14
CA ASN A 923 -23.15 -14.21 18.96
C ASN A 923 -23.25 -13.21 17.78
N PRO A 924 -22.67 -13.52 16.60
CA PRO A 924 -22.78 -12.67 15.41
C PRO A 924 -24.22 -12.35 14.97
N ARG A 925 -25.25 -13.10 15.41
CA ARG A 925 -26.66 -12.76 15.15
C ARG A 925 -27.13 -11.58 16.01
N ASP A 926 -26.78 -11.57 17.29
CA ASP A 926 -27.19 -10.54 18.26
C ASP A 926 -26.62 -9.17 17.83
N LEU A 927 -25.35 -9.15 17.39
CA LEU A 927 -24.72 -7.97 16.80
C LEU A 927 -25.50 -7.43 15.60
N VAL A 928 -26.00 -8.29 14.70
CA VAL A 928 -26.80 -7.87 13.53
C VAL A 928 -28.16 -7.28 13.94
N GLN A 929 -28.74 -7.77 15.04
CA GLN A 929 -30.02 -7.24 15.54
C GLN A 929 -29.86 -5.90 16.26
N GLN A 930 -28.76 -5.72 17.00
CA GLN A 930 -28.54 -4.52 17.82
C GLN A 930 -27.82 -3.39 17.08
N ILE A 931 -27.14 -3.67 15.97
CA ILE A 931 -26.28 -2.70 15.27
C ILE A 931 -26.81 -2.41 13.87
N VAL A 932 -27.32 -1.18 13.70
CA VAL A 932 -27.93 -0.71 12.44
C VAL A 932 -26.95 -0.85 11.27
N HIS A 933 -27.45 -1.40 10.15
CA HIS A 933 -26.67 -1.69 8.95
C HIS A 933 -25.42 -2.57 9.18
N LEU A 934 -25.47 -3.53 10.10
CA LEU A 934 -24.41 -4.56 10.23
C LEU A 934 -24.81 -5.85 9.49
N GLN A 935 -24.01 -6.26 8.50
CA GLN A 935 -24.21 -7.53 7.81
C GLN A 935 -23.67 -8.71 8.63
N TYR A 936 -24.33 -9.88 8.56
CA TYR A 936 -23.92 -11.09 9.26
C TYR A 936 -22.49 -11.56 8.90
N LYS A 937 -22.06 -11.37 7.64
CA LYS A 937 -20.67 -11.65 7.23
C LYS A 937 -19.66 -10.80 8.02
N THR A 938 -19.94 -9.51 8.15
CA THR A 938 -19.11 -8.54 8.91
C THR A 938 -19.16 -8.83 10.41
N ALA A 939 -20.33 -9.15 10.97
CA ALA A 939 -20.46 -9.55 12.38
C ALA A 939 -19.63 -10.81 12.71
N ASN A 940 -19.64 -11.83 11.84
CA ASN A 940 -18.79 -13.01 12.00
C ASN A 940 -17.30 -12.66 11.96
N GLN A 941 -16.88 -11.76 11.06
CA GLN A 941 -15.48 -11.30 10.98
C GLN A 941 -15.05 -10.54 12.25
N ILE A 942 -15.91 -9.65 12.76
CA ILE A 942 -15.69 -8.87 13.99
C ILE A 942 -15.49 -9.81 15.20
N VAL A 943 -16.42 -10.76 15.42
CA VAL A 943 -16.33 -11.73 16.52
C VAL A 943 -15.12 -12.67 16.37
N SER A 944 -14.82 -13.11 15.15
CA SER A 944 -13.67 -14.00 14.89
C SER A 944 -12.34 -13.30 15.13
N ALA A 945 -12.20 -12.04 14.70
CA ALA A 945 -11.01 -11.23 14.95
C ALA A 945 -10.83 -10.95 16.46
N ALA A 946 -11.90 -10.63 17.19
CA ALA A 946 -11.83 -10.44 18.64
C ALA A 946 -11.35 -11.72 19.37
N LYS A 947 -11.87 -12.89 18.97
CA LYS A 947 -11.41 -14.19 19.50
C LYS A 947 -9.93 -14.44 19.19
N MET A 948 -9.50 -14.18 17.96
CA MET A 948 -8.11 -14.37 17.53
C MET A 948 -7.13 -13.47 18.30
N ILE A 949 -7.42 -12.17 18.41
CA ILE A 949 -6.58 -11.20 19.13
C ILE A 949 -6.48 -11.54 20.62
N LEU A 950 -7.56 -12.04 21.24
CA LEU A 950 -7.52 -12.49 22.63
C LEU A 950 -6.77 -13.80 22.83
N MET A 951 -6.90 -14.75 21.90
CA MET A 951 -6.10 -15.97 21.92
C MET A 951 -4.61 -15.66 21.80
N GLU A 952 -4.21 -14.77 20.89
CA GLU A 952 -2.82 -14.35 20.75
C GLU A 952 -2.31 -13.58 21.99
N LYS A 953 -3.10 -12.66 22.54
CA LYS A 953 -2.75 -11.94 23.78
C LYS A 953 -2.61 -12.91 24.97
N ALA A 954 -3.40 -13.99 25.03
CA ALA A 954 -3.30 -15.02 26.07
C ALA A 954 -2.12 -15.99 25.85
N GLU A 955 -1.86 -16.44 24.61
CA GLU A 955 -0.69 -17.24 24.26
C GLU A 955 0.61 -16.48 24.58
N ALA A 956 0.68 -15.19 24.26
CA ALA A 956 1.85 -14.35 24.55
C ALA A 956 2.11 -14.18 26.06
N LEU A 957 1.07 -13.90 26.86
CA LEU A 957 1.18 -13.83 28.32
C LEU A 957 1.61 -15.17 28.94
N HIS A 958 1.24 -16.29 28.32
CA HIS A 958 1.65 -17.61 28.77
C HIS A 958 3.13 -17.90 28.43
N GLU A 959 3.61 -17.57 27.23
CA GLU A 959 5.04 -17.68 26.88
C GLU A 959 5.91 -16.71 27.71
N GLU A 960 5.41 -15.52 28.06
CA GLU A 960 6.07 -14.56 28.97
C GLU A 960 6.17 -15.10 30.40
N ALA A 961 5.11 -15.74 30.91
CA ALA A 961 5.15 -16.42 32.21
C ALA A 961 6.10 -17.65 32.23
N GLU A 962 6.15 -18.43 31.14
CA GLU A 962 7.13 -19.52 30.98
C GLU A 962 8.58 -18.98 30.98
N LEU A 963 8.84 -17.88 30.27
CA LEU A 963 10.14 -17.21 30.24
C LEU A 963 10.58 -16.74 31.63
N LEU A 964 9.70 -16.07 32.37
CA LEU A 964 9.99 -15.59 33.72
C LEU A 964 10.25 -16.75 34.69
N MET A 965 9.47 -17.83 34.64
CA MET A 965 9.71 -19.01 35.50
C MET A 965 11.08 -19.65 35.21
N GLU A 966 11.50 -19.76 33.95
CA GLU A 966 12.86 -20.23 33.62
C GLU A 966 13.98 -19.30 34.11
N GLU A 967 13.77 -17.99 34.14
CA GLU A 967 14.75 -17.06 34.72
C GLU A 967 14.79 -17.20 36.25
N PHE A 968 13.66 -17.41 36.91
CA PHE A 968 13.63 -17.77 38.33
C PHE A 968 14.35 -19.09 38.61
N ASP A 969 14.12 -20.15 37.84
CA ASP A 969 14.81 -21.45 38.00
C ASP A 969 16.32 -21.36 37.74
N LYS A 970 16.75 -20.56 36.75
CA LYS A 970 18.18 -20.28 36.49
C LYS A 970 18.81 -19.52 37.66
N ASN A 971 18.16 -18.47 38.16
CA ASN A 971 18.66 -17.71 39.31
C ASN A 971 18.66 -18.56 40.59
N PHE A 972 17.66 -19.42 40.80
CA PHE A 972 17.58 -20.31 41.96
C PHE A 972 18.62 -21.44 41.91
N SER A 973 18.91 -21.99 40.73
CA SER A 973 20.00 -22.97 40.54
C SER A 973 21.39 -22.32 40.69
N ILE A 974 21.60 -21.09 40.20
CA ILE A 974 22.82 -20.31 40.47
C ILE A 974 22.99 -20.05 41.98
N LEU A 975 21.92 -19.68 42.69
CA LEU A 975 21.94 -19.50 44.15
C LEU A 975 22.29 -20.81 44.89
N ASN A 976 21.70 -21.94 44.51
CA ASN A 976 22.03 -23.24 45.11
C ASN A 976 23.48 -23.67 44.82
N VAL A 977 24.02 -23.36 43.63
CA VAL A 977 25.45 -23.56 43.33
C VAL A 977 26.33 -22.65 44.19
N ALA A 978 25.97 -21.38 44.36
CA ALA A 978 26.71 -20.45 45.22
C ALA A 978 26.67 -20.86 46.72
N VAL A 979 25.56 -21.43 47.20
CA VAL A 979 25.44 -21.99 48.56
C VAL A 979 26.28 -23.26 48.72
N ASN A 980 26.31 -24.14 47.71
CA ASN A 980 27.14 -25.36 47.71
C ASN A 980 28.64 -25.11 47.43
N ILE A 981 29.06 -23.87 47.20
CA ILE A 981 30.47 -23.45 47.09
C ILE A 981 30.95 -22.76 48.39
N ASN A 982 30.02 -22.35 49.27
CA ASN A 982 30.31 -21.72 50.56
C ASN A 982 30.12 -22.67 51.77
N ASN A 983 29.83 -23.96 51.53
CA ASN A 983 29.80 -25.04 52.52
C ASN A 983 30.88 -26.09 52.21
#